data_AF-A0A7L0ZFP6-F1
#
_entry.id   AF-A0A7L0ZFP6-F1
#
_cell.length_a   1.000
_cell.length_b   1.000
_cell.length_c   1.000
_cell.angle_alpha   90.00
_cell.angle_beta   90.00
_cell.angle_gamma   90.00
#
_symmetry.space_group_name_H-M   'P 1'
#
loop_
_entity.id
_entity.type
_entity.pdbx_description
1 polymer ?
#
loop_
_entity_poly.entity_id
_entity_poly.type
_entity_poly.pdbx_seq_one_letter_code
_entity_poly.pdbx_strand_id
1 'polypeptide(L)'
;HWFTELPPVLTFELSRFEFNQALGRPEKIHNKLEFPPILYLDRYMHKNREITRIKRDEIKRLKEYLTVLQQRLERYLSYGSGPKRFPLVDVLQYALEFASSKPVCTSPVDDLGASAPASGTVPAQTSPSTIEQQGPSSSDVPSTSPVQRSVIHKPFTQSRIPPDLPMHPAPRHITEEELSVLEGCLHRWRTEVENDTRDLQESISRIHRTIELMYSDKTMVQVPYRLHAVLVHEGQANAGHYWAYIYDHHQNRWMKYNDISVTKSTWEELERDSFGGYRNASAYCLMYINDKEQYLIQEEFNKETGQMLVGMDTLPSDLRDYVKEDNKRFEKELEEWDAELAQKAQQEKLLSQIPRAPAPSPAPVQAGEPEYLEQPSRTDISKHLKEDSVQAINKALAEQEDRGPEAIMDMVMLTPNMQGIIMAIGKARNVYDRCGPEAGFFKAIKLEYTRLLKLAQEDPPPECDYRLRHAIVYFIQNQAPKKIIERTLLEQFGDHNLSFDERCRNIMKVAQAKLEMIKPDEVNMEEYERWHQDYRHFRETTMFLMVGLEFFQKKSVFTNSLLDIIYCDRAVGEGMKHRFLLCAEQQFSGVSCSGTWMLHLMLLFLHFSYMEALLYLIYAYQNNKELLSKGPYRGHDEELISHYRRESNLQEKLTDFLPKLLDCSTEIKGFNDPPKLPSYSTHELCERYARIMLSLSRTPADGR
;
A
#
# COMPACT_ATOMS: atom_id res chain seq x y z
N HIS A 1 -2.52 -37.79 6.11
CA HIS A 1 -3.63 -37.46 7.03
C HIS A 1 -4.97 -37.67 6.34
N TRP A 2 -6.02 -37.92 7.13
CA TRP A 2 -7.40 -38.10 6.67
C TRP A 2 -8.34 -37.46 7.69
N PHE A 3 -9.31 -36.67 7.23
CA PHE A 3 -10.32 -36.07 8.10
C PHE A 3 -11.36 -37.13 8.50
N THR A 4 -11.66 -37.23 9.79
CA THR A 4 -12.77 -38.05 10.31
C THR A 4 -14.04 -37.24 10.44
N GLU A 5 -13.91 -36.03 10.98
CA GLU A 5 -14.96 -35.05 11.15
C GLU A 5 -14.47 -33.68 10.64
N LEU A 6 -15.39 -32.88 10.12
CA LEU A 6 -15.09 -31.55 9.60
C LEU A 6 -15.93 -30.51 10.35
N PRO A 7 -15.35 -29.36 10.73
CA PRO A 7 -16.13 -28.28 11.31
C PRO A 7 -17.06 -27.64 10.25
N PRO A 8 -18.23 -27.10 10.64
CA PRO A 8 -19.10 -26.38 9.72
C PRO A 8 -18.42 -25.16 9.09
N VAL A 9 -17.49 -24.53 9.81
CA VAL A 9 -16.60 -23.47 9.32
C VAL A 9 -15.17 -24.01 9.28
N LEU A 10 -14.61 -24.14 8.09
CA LEU A 10 -13.28 -24.68 7.86
C LEU A 10 -12.32 -23.57 7.44
N THR A 11 -11.23 -23.41 8.18
CA THR A 11 -10.19 -22.42 7.91
C THR A 11 -8.91 -23.09 7.39
N PHE A 12 -8.30 -22.48 6.38
CA PHE A 12 -6.98 -22.88 5.86
C PHE A 12 -6.02 -21.71 6.01
N GLU A 13 -4.89 -21.96 6.66
CA GLU A 13 -3.76 -21.05 6.67
C GLU A 13 -2.88 -21.29 5.44
N LEU A 14 -2.56 -20.23 4.71
CA LEU A 14 -1.66 -20.24 3.57
C LEU A 14 -0.35 -19.54 3.97
N SER A 15 0.52 -20.28 4.65
CA SER A 15 1.84 -19.76 5.02
C SER A 15 2.72 -19.64 3.79
N ARG A 16 3.06 -18.40 3.45
CA ARG A 16 3.92 -18.04 2.30
C ARG A 16 5.28 -17.54 2.70
N PHE A 17 5.59 -17.44 3.99
CA PHE A 17 6.88 -16.95 4.45
C PHE A 17 7.87 -18.12 4.55
N GLU A 18 8.94 -18.05 3.76
CA GLU A 18 10.07 -18.95 3.86
C GLU A 18 11.34 -18.16 4.17
N PHE A 19 12.26 -18.75 4.92
CA PHE A 19 13.51 -18.08 5.26
C PHE A 19 14.44 -18.09 4.04
N ASN A 20 14.72 -16.91 3.48
CA ASN A 20 15.67 -16.79 2.38
C ASN A 20 17.09 -16.73 2.96
N GLN A 21 17.84 -17.83 2.82
CA GLN A 21 19.22 -17.96 3.32
C GLN A 21 20.19 -16.95 2.68
N ALA A 22 19.95 -16.55 1.41
CA ALA A 22 20.79 -15.58 0.72
C ALA A 22 20.56 -14.14 1.21
N LEU A 23 19.33 -13.82 1.65
CA LEU A 23 18.96 -12.49 2.15
C LEU A 23 18.98 -12.38 3.69
N GLY A 24 19.13 -13.51 4.41
CA GLY A 24 19.16 -13.55 5.87
C GLY A 24 17.85 -13.15 6.56
N ARG A 25 16.72 -13.20 5.85
CA ARG A 25 15.40 -12.77 6.38
C ARG A 25 14.26 -13.62 5.81
N PRO A 26 13.10 -13.69 6.50
CA PRO A 26 11.89 -14.29 5.94
C PRO A 26 11.42 -13.51 4.71
N GLU A 27 11.18 -14.21 3.62
CA GLU A 27 10.65 -13.67 2.39
C GLU A 27 9.32 -14.34 2.06
N LYS A 28 8.38 -13.54 1.58
CA LYS A 28 7.07 -14.02 1.16
C LYS A 28 7.19 -14.62 -0.25
N ILE A 29 6.75 -15.84 -0.45
CA ILE A 29 6.68 -16.49 -1.75
C ILE A 29 5.48 -15.95 -2.54
N HIS A 30 5.76 -15.43 -3.73
CA HIS A 30 4.78 -14.81 -4.61
C HIS A 30 4.23 -15.75 -5.70
N ASN A 31 4.44 -17.07 -5.55
CA ASN A 31 3.90 -18.05 -6.48
C ASN A 31 2.36 -18.00 -6.49
N LYS A 32 1.77 -17.98 -7.69
CA LYS A 32 0.33 -18.06 -7.88
C LYS A 32 -0.19 -19.38 -7.28
N LEU A 33 -1.12 -19.28 -6.34
CA LEU A 33 -1.84 -20.42 -5.76
C LEU A 33 -3.34 -20.16 -5.89
N GLU A 34 -3.99 -20.97 -6.70
CA GLU A 34 -5.42 -20.86 -6.97
C GLU A 34 -6.23 -21.66 -5.94
N PHE A 35 -7.40 -21.15 -5.58
CA PHE A 35 -8.35 -21.84 -4.71
C PHE A 35 -9.78 -21.64 -5.22
N PRO A 36 -10.65 -22.67 -5.17
CA PRO A 36 -11.95 -22.61 -5.80
C PRO A 36 -13.00 -21.93 -4.91
N PRO A 37 -14.08 -21.36 -5.49
CA PRO A 37 -15.21 -20.86 -4.71
C PRO A 37 -16.00 -21.99 -4.03
N ILE A 38 -15.95 -23.21 -4.56
CA ILE A 38 -16.51 -24.41 -3.92
C ILE A 38 -15.42 -25.48 -3.86
N LEU A 39 -15.13 -25.95 -2.64
CA LEU A 39 -14.16 -27.00 -2.37
C LEU A 39 -14.88 -28.29 -1.97
N TYR A 40 -14.64 -29.37 -2.72
CA TYR A 40 -15.15 -30.70 -2.36
C TYR A 40 -14.12 -31.46 -1.52
N LEU A 41 -14.49 -31.79 -0.28
CA LEU A 41 -13.56 -32.39 0.68
C LEU A 41 -13.57 -33.93 0.69
N ASP A 42 -14.42 -34.57 -0.11
CA ASP A 42 -14.58 -36.03 -0.15
C ASP A 42 -13.27 -36.81 -0.30
N ARG A 43 -12.35 -36.32 -1.14
CA ARG A 43 -11.05 -36.96 -1.38
C ARG A 43 -10.09 -36.90 -0.18
N TYR A 44 -10.43 -36.19 0.88
CA TYR A 44 -9.62 -36.05 2.09
C TYR A 44 -10.25 -36.76 3.30
N MET A 45 -11.48 -37.24 3.15
CA MET A 45 -12.21 -37.92 4.21
C MET A 45 -11.74 -39.36 4.40
N HIS A 46 -11.71 -39.81 5.65
CA HIS A 46 -11.35 -41.18 6.00
C HIS A 46 -12.25 -42.22 5.31
N LYS A 47 -13.55 -41.92 5.15
CA LYS A 47 -14.53 -42.77 4.46
C LYS A 47 -14.12 -43.16 3.04
N ASN A 48 -13.37 -42.29 2.33
CA ASN A 48 -12.98 -42.47 0.94
C ASN A 48 -11.50 -42.85 0.77
N ARG A 49 -10.80 -43.13 1.87
CA ARG A 49 -9.35 -43.33 1.92
C ARG A 49 -8.82 -44.29 0.86
N GLU A 50 -9.42 -45.46 0.72
CA GLU A 50 -8.91 -46.50 -0.18
C GLU A 50 -9.12 -46.13 -1.66
N ILE A 51 -10.28 -45.56 -2.02
CA ILE A 51 -10.53 -45.07 -3.38
C ILE A 51 -9.57 -43.93 -3.73
N THR A 52 -9.36 -42.99 -2.79
CA THR A 52 -8.42 -41.90 -3.00
C THR A 52 -6.99 -42.40 -3.14
N ARG A 53 -6.56 -43.43 -2.40
CA ARG A 53 -5.22 -44.03 -2.54
C ARG A 53 -5.01 -44.58 -3.95
N ILE A 54 -5.96 -45.37 -4.45
CA ILE A 54 -5.91 -45.92 -5.82
C ILE A 54 -5.83 -44.79 -6.85
N LYS A 55 -6.68 -43.76 -6.73
CA LYS A 55 -6.64 -42.59 -7.63
C LYS A 55 -5.33 -41.80 -7.53
N ARG A 56 -4.71 -41.69 -6.33
CA ARG A 56 -3.40 -41.04 -6.15
C ARG A 56 -2.27 -41.82 -6.83
N ASP A 57 -2.28 -43.15 -6.71
CA ASP A 57 -1.30 -44.00 -7.40
C ASP A 57 -1.46 -43.88 -8.93
N GLU A 58 -2.70 -43.80 -9.42
CA GLU A 58 -2.95 -43.56 -10.84
C GLU A 58 -2.46 -42.19 -11.31
N ILE A 59 -2.76 -41.12 -10.57
CA ILE A 59 -2.24 -39.78 -10.86
C ILE A 59 -0.71 -39.79 -10.87
N LYS A 60 -0.07 -40.52 -9.95
CA LYS A 60 1.38 -40.64 -9.92
C LYS A 60 1.92 -41.27 -11.22
N ARG A 61 1.34 -42.39 -11.66
CA ARG A 61 1.70 -43.03 -12.94
C ARG A 61 1.50 -42.11 -14.14
N LEU A 62 0.36 -41.41 -14.18
CA LEU A 62 0.05 -40.45 -15.25
C LEU A 62 1.04 -39.27 -15.27
N LYS A 63 1.45 -38.76 -14.09
CA LYS A 63 2.46 -37.70 -13.99
C LYS A 63 3.84 -38.16 -14.45
N GLU A 64 4.25 -39.38 -14.10
CA GLU A 64 5.51 -39.97 -14.58
C GLU A 64 5.50 -40.09 -16.12
N TYR A 65 4.39 -40.55 -16.70
CA TYR A 65 4.25 -40.63 -18.15
C TYR A 65 4.21 -39.25 -18.82
N LEU A 66 3.51 -38.28 -18.20
CA LEU A 66 3.47 -36.89 -18.65
C LEU A 66 4.88 -36.28 -18.73
N THR A 67 5.73 -36.52 -17.72
CA THR A 67 7.12 -36.03 -17.72
C THR A 67 7.91 -36.58 -18.90
N VAL A 68 7.74 -37.87 -19.25
CA VAL A 68 8.39 -38.48 -20.42
C VAL A 68 7.96 -37.79 -21.72
N LEU A 69 6.66 -37.52 -21.88
CA LEU A 69 6.14 -36.84 -23.07
C LEU A 69 6.62 -35.38 -23.16
N GLN A 70 6.62 -34.65 -22.04
CA GLN A 70 7.13 -33.28 -21.97
C GLN A 70 8.61 -33.22 -22.34
N GLN A 71 9.45 -34.13 -21.81
CA GLN A 71 10.87 -34.22 -22.18
C GLN A 71 11.08 -34.59 -23.64
N ARG A 72 10.19 -35.39 -24.24
CA ARG A 72 10.24 -35.69 -25.68
C ARG A 72 9.84 -34.47 -26.51
N LEU A 73 8.77 -33.77 -26.14
CA LEU A 73 8.32 -32.55 -26.81
C LEU A 73 9.40 -31.45 -26.75
N GLU A 74 10.03 -31.26 -25.59
CA GLU A 74 11.09 -30.27 -25.39
C GLU A 74 12.28 -30.50 -26.33
N ARG A 75 12.57 -31.75 -26.70
CA ARG A 75 13.63 -32.06 -27.68
C ARG A 75 13.31 -31.54 -29.10
N TYR A 76 12.03 -31.42 -29.46
CA TYR A 76 11.62 -30.81 -30.73
C TYR A 76 11.57 -29.29 -30.65
N LEU A 77 11.14 -28.71 -29.51
CA LEU A 77 11.03 -27.26 -29.33
C LEU A 77 12.38 -26.57 -29.07
N SER A 78 13.30 -27.27 -28.41
CA SER A 78 14.62 -26.77 -28.01
C SER A 78 15.74 -27.64 -28.60
N TYR A 79 15.74 -27.77 -29.93
CA TYR A 79 16.69 -28.59 -30.68
C TYR A 79 18.05 -27.90 -30.89
N GLY A 80 19.13 -28.70 -30.94
CA GLY A 80 20.50 -28.26 -31.22
C GLY A 80 21.53 -28.83 -30.23
N SER A 81 22.82 -28.80 -30.58
CA SER A 81 23.91 -29.21 -29.67
C SER A 81 24.59 -28.02 -28.99
N GLY A 82 24.37 -26.80 -29.50
CA GLY A 82 24.97 -25.57 -28.97
C GLY A 82 24.23 -25.00 -27.75
N PRO A 83 24.74 -23.88 -27.21
CA PRO A 83 24.12 -23.18 -26.07
C PRO A 83 22.80 -22.49 -26.46
N LYS A 84 22.64 -22.13 -27.74
CA LYS A 84 21.38 -21.63 -28.31
C LYS A 84 20.64 -22.78 -28.97
N ARG A 85 19.37 -22.94 -28.59
CA ARG A 85 18.46 -23.98 -29.09
C ARG A 85 17.30 -23.33 -29.83
N PHE A 86 16.79 -24.00 -30.85
CA PHE A 86 15.71 -23.52 -31.70
C PHE A 86 14.71 -24.65 -32.00
N PRO A 87 13.45 -24.34 -32.33
CA PRO A 87 12.50 -25.36 -32.75
C PRO A 87 12.99 -26.08 -34.00
N LEU A 88 12.95 -27.42 -33.99
CA LEU A 88 13.43 -28.24 -35.10
C LEU A 88 12.65 -27.95 -36.39
N VAL A 89 11.35 -27.66 -36.29
CA VAL A 89 10.51 -27.27 -37.43
C VAL A 89 11.06 -26.03 -38.14
N ASP A 90 11.50 -25.01 -37.38
CA ASP A 90 12.04 -23.77 -37.93
C ASP A 90 13.43 -24.00 -38.53
N VAL A 91 14.26 -24.82 -37.89
CA VAL A 91 15.58 -25.20 -38.44
C VAL A 91 15.43 -25.90 -39.79
N LEU A 92 14.49 -26.85 -39.91
CA LEU A 92 14.21 -27.54 -41.18
C LEU A 92 13.65 -26.58 -42.22
N GLN A 93 12.76 -25.65 -41.82
CA GLN A 93 12.19 -24.66 -42.72
C GLN A 93 13.24 -23.68 -43.24
N TYR A 94 14.07 -23.11 -42.37
CA TYR A 94 15.11 -22.16 -42.79
C TYR A 94 16.22 -22.84 -43.59
N ALA A 95 16.54 -24.09 -43.29
CA ALA A 95 17.47 -24.87 -44.11
C ALA A 95 16.92 -25.10 -45.53
N LEU A 96 15.62 -25.38 -45.65
CA LEU A 96 14.94 -25.52 -46.93
C LEU A 96 14.88 -24.19 -47.69
N GLU A 97 14.48 -23.10 -47.04
CA GLU A 97 14.45 -21.75 -47.63
C GLU A 97 15.83 -21.31 -48.11
N PHE A 98 16.88 -21.62 -47.36
CA PHE A 98 18.26 -21.37 -47.78
C PHE A 98 18.62 -22.22 -49.00
N ALA A 99 18.36 -23.52 -48.99
CA ALA A 99 18.66 -24.40 -50.13
C ALA A 99 17.91 -23.99 -51.41
N SER A 100 16.66 -23.56 -51.29
CA SER A 100 15.82 -23.10 -52.41
C SER A 100 16.10 -21.65 -52.84
N SER A 101 16.98 -20.92 -52.15
CA SER A 101 17.36 -19.56 -52.54
C SER A 101 18.29 -19.56 -53.77
N LYS A 102 18.19 -18.51 -54.59
CA LYS A 102 18.97 -18.41 -55.84
C LYS A 102 20.47 -18.34 -55.54
N PRO A 103 21.32 -19.19 -56.14
CA PRO A 103 22.74 -19.22 -55.81
C PRO A 103 23.48 -17.90 -56.06
N VAL A 104 24.38 -17.53 -55.16
CA VAL A 104 25.24 -16.35 -55.28
C VAL A 104 26.71 -16.76 -55.22
N CYS A 105 27.45 -16.52 -56.32
CA CYS A 105 28.84 -16.96 -56.46
C CYS A 105 29.89 -16.00 -55.88
N THR A 106 29.49 -14.77 -55.52
CA THR A 106 30.38 -13.75 -54.93
C THR A 106 30.35 -13.83 -53.41
N SER A 107 31.47 -13.63 -52.72
CA SER A 107 31.45 -13.49 -51.25
C SER A 107 31.06 -12.06 -50.88
N PRO A 108 30.39 -11.81 -49.73
CA PRO A 108 30.15 -10.44 -49.28
C PRO A 108 31.49 -9.84 -48.87
N VAL A 109 32.10 -9.05 -49.76
CA VAL A 109 33.29 -8.25 -49.47
C VAL A 109 32.85 -6.80 -49.61
N ASP A 110 32.57 -6.16 -48.48
CA ASP A 110 32.66 -4.70 -48.40
C ASP A 110 34.10 -4.39 -48.02
N ASP A 111 34.90 -3.90 -48.97
CA ASP A 111 36.18 -3.26 -48.67
C ASP A 111 36.24 -1.88 -49.35
N LEU A 112 36.47 -0.87 -48.52
CA LEU A 112 36.46 0.57 -48.85
C LEU A 112 37.85 1.05 -49.27
N GLY A 113 37.91 1.83 -50.36
CA GLY A 113 38.95 2.85 -50.65
C GLY A 113 39.94 2.50 -51.77
N ALA A 114 40.37 3.38 -52.67
CA ALA A 114 40.12 4.79 -52.89
C ALA A 114 40.69 5.20 -54.27
N SER A 115 39.97 6.02 -55.04
CA SER A 115 40.54 7.13 -55.84
C SER A 115 39.42 7.92 -56.53
N ALA A 116 39.07 9.07 -55.96
CA ALA A 116 38.37 10.17 -56.65
C ALA A 116 39.41 11.27 -56.97
N PRO A 117 39.21 12.13 -57.99
CA PRO A 117 38.35 13.34 -57.85
C PRO A 117 37.61 13.69 -59.17
N ALA A 118 36.70 14.64 -59.38
CA ALA A 118 35.98 15.73 -58.70
C ALA A 118 34.64 15.87 -59.49
N SER A 119 33.50 16.40 -59.04
CA SER A 119 33.20 17.64 -58.29
C SER A 119 31.85 17.42 -57.58
N GLY A 120 31.73 17.72 -56.28
CA GLY A 120 31.15 18.98 -55.75
C GLY A 120 29.61 18.87 -55.69
N THR A 121 28.91 18.95 -54.56
CA THR A 121 29.11 19.74 -53.34
C THR A 121 28.17 19.18 -52.24
N VAL A 122 28.65 19.06 -51.01
CA VAL A 122 27.97 18.65 -49.76
C VAL A 122 27.66 19.97 -48.97
N PRO A 123 26.93 20.07 -47.81
CA PRO A 123 26.57 18.99 -46.88
C PRO A 123 25.24 19.12 -46.07
N ALA A 124 25.05 18.10 -45.20
CA ALA A 124 24.44 18.16 -43.85
C ALA A 124 22.89 18.31 -43.77
N GLN A 125 22.14 17.74 -42.82
CA GLN A 125 22.38 17.04 -41.56
C GLN A 125 21.00 16.51 -41.07
N THR A 126 21.00 15.53 -40.15
CA THR A 126 20.01 15.32 -39.06
C THR A 126 18.51 15.12 -39.37
N SER A 127 18.00 13.92 -39.02
CA SER A 127 16.62 13.64 -38.53
C SER A 127 16.19 14.61 -37.40
N PRO A 128 14.89 14.92 -37.12
CA PRO A 128 13.77 13.97 -36.94
C PRO A 128 12.31 14.52 -37.16
N SER A 129 11.30 13.67 -36.86
CA SER A 129 10.02 14.00 -36.17
C SER A 129 8.77 14.62 -36.88
N THR A 130 7.64 13.91 -36.69
CA THR A 130 6.21 14.29 -36.41
C THR A 130 5.36 15.25 -37.26
N ILE A 131 4.17 14.72 -37.61
CA ILE A 131 2.80 15.28 -37.56
C ILE A 131 2.56 16.67 -38.18
N GLU A 132 1.78 16.66 -39.27
CA GLU A 132 1.20 17.83 -39.94
C GLU A 132 -0.11 18.28 -39.27
N GLN A 133 -0.25 19.59 -39.08
CA GLN A 133 -1.51 20.33 -39.23
C GLN A 133 -1.25 21.55 -40.12
N GLN A 134 -2.13 21.79 -41.10
CA GLN A 134 -2.20 23.03 -41.87
C GLN A 134 -3.61 23.64 -41.80
N GLY A 135 -3.66 24.89 -41.32
CA GLY A 135 -4.23 26.09 -41.97
C GLY A 135 -5.73 26.19 -42.31
N PRO A 136 -6.26 27.44 -42.34
CA PRO A 136 -6.63 27.97 -43.65
C PRO A 136 -6.31 29.45 -43.94
N SER A 137 -6.26 29.75 -45.26
CA SER A 137 -6.34 31.04 -45.99
C SER A 137 -5.16 32.04 -45.87
N SER A 138 -4.63 32.67 -46.93
CA SER A 138 -5.22 33.13 -48.21
C SER A 138 -4.21 33.36 -49.37
N SER A 139 -4.70 33.14 -50.60
CA SER A 139 -4.45 33.79 -51.92
C SER A 139 -3.08 33.78 -52.65
N ASP A 140 -3.18 33.26 -53.89
CA ASP A 140 -2.53 33.56 -55.20
C ASP A 140 -1.35 32.72 -55.77
N VAL A 141 -1.68 32.02 -56.89
CA VAL A 141 -0.90 31.45 -58.05
C VAL A 141 -0.06 30.13 -57.85
N PRO A 142 0.33 29.35 -58.91
CA PRO A 142 -0.43 28.45 -59.82
C PRO A 142 0.04 26.96 -59.84
N SER A 143 -0.80 26.00 -60.28
CA SER A 143 -0.42 24.78 -61.07
C SER A 143 -1.58 23.79 -61.21
N THR A 144 -1.78 23.26 -62.42
CA THR A 144 -2.75 22.20 -62.72
C THR A 144 -2.04 20.84 -62.84
N SER A 145 -2.44 19.86 -62.02
CA SER A 145 -2.01 18.45 -62.09
C SER A 145 -3.16 17.58 -62.63
N PRO A 146 -2.91 16.49 -63.38
CA PRO A 146 -3.94 15.50 -63.71
C PRO A 146 -4.12 14.47 -62.58
N VAL A 147 -5.36 14.04 -62.37
CA VAL A 147 -5.86 13.15 -61.32
C VAL A 147 -5.40 11.69 -61.50
N GLN A 148 -4.79 11.06 -60.48
CA GLN A 148 -4.49 9.61 -60.45
C GLN A 148 -5.71 8.80 -59.97
N ARG A 149 -6.15 7.83 -60.77
CA ARG A 149 -7.15 6.81 -60.41
C ARG A 149 -6.49 5.69 -59.61
N SER A 150 -7.13 5.22 -58.54
CA SER A 150 -6.70 4.06 -57.76
C SER A 150 -6.80 2.76 -58.58
N VAL A 151 -5.74 1.96 -58.57
CA VAL A 151 -5.66 0.67 -59.29
C VAL A 151 -6.52 -0.37 -58.57
N ILE A 152 -7.41 -1.03 -59.31
CA ILE A 152 -8.27 -2.10 -58.78
C ILE A 152 -7.44 -3.39 -58.68
N HIS A 153 -7.15 -3.84 -57.46
CA HIS A 153 -6.45 -5.10 -57.20
C HIS A 153 -7.40 -6.30 -57.32
N LYS A 154 -6.93 -7.40 -57.93
CA LYS A 154 -7.70 -8.65 -57.99
C LYS A 154 -7.69 -9.35 -56.62
N PRO A 155 -8.73 -10.11 -56.24
CA PRO A 155 -8.87 -10.70 -54.90
C PRO A 155 -7.72 -11.61 -54.46
N PHE A 156 -6.94 -12.16 -55.41
CA PHE A 156 -5.84 -13.09 -55.15
C PHE A 156 -4.48 -12.59 -55.66
N THR A 157 -4.30 -11.28 -55.88
CA THR A 157 -3.01 -10.70 -56.31
C THR A 157 -2.33 -9.92 -55.19
N GLN A 158 -1.07 -10.26 -54.89
CA GLN A 158 -0.23 -9.48 -54.00
C GLN A 158 0.40 -8.30 -54.74
N SER A 159 0.25 -7.10 -54.16
CA SER A 159 0.50 -5.84 -54.87
C SER A 159 1.89 -5.25 -54.66
N ARG A 160 2.67 -5.84 -53.74
CA ARG A 160 4.04 -5.44 -53.38
C ARG A 160 4.88 -6.68 -53.08
N ILE A 161 5.08 -7.54 -54.07
CA ILE A 161 6.06 -8.62 -53.96
C ILE A 161 7.44 -8.00 -54.24
N PRO A 162 8.42 -8.10 -53.31
CA PRO A 162 9.79 -7.66 -53.56
C PRO A 162 10.37 -8.35 -54.81
N PRO A 163 11.24 -7.69 -55.58
CA PRO A 163 11.86 -8.30 -56.74
C PRO A 163 12.73 -9.50 -56.32
N ASP A 164 12.53 -10.63 -57.00
CA ASP A 164 13.20 -11.91 -56.75
C ASP A 164 14.64 -11.91 -57.30
N LEU A 165 15.49 -11.09 -56.69
CA LEU A 165 16.91 -10.94 -57.00
C LEU A 165 17.75 -11.87 -56.11
N PRO A 166 18.83 -12.49 -56.64
CA PRO A 166 19.73 -13.32 -55.84
C PRO A 166 20.47 -12.44 -54.82
N MET A 167 20.27 -12.71 -53.53
CA MET A 167 20.83 -11.92 -52.41
C MET A 167 21.42 -12.84 -51.35
N HIS A 168 22.38 -12.34 -50.57
CA HIS A 168 22.94 -13.08 -49.44
C HIS A 168 21.96 -13.15 -48.26
N PRO A 169 21.93 -14.24 -47.48
CA PRO A 169 22.71 -15.48 -47.65
C PRO A 169 22.04 -16.49 -48.59
N ALA A 170 22.81 -17.09 -49.50
CA ALA A 170 22.36 -18.14 -50.43
C ALA A 170 23.48 -19.18 -50.69
N PRO A 171 23.17 -20.41 -51.15
CA PRO A 171 24.15 -21.39 -51.57
C PRO A 171 25.06 -20.85 -52.67
N ARG A 172 26.30 -21.33 -52.75
CA ARG A 172 27.22 -20.92 -53.84
C ARG A 172 26.96 -21.68 -55.13
N HIS A 173 26.63 -22.96 -55.03
CA HIS A 173 26.18 -23.81 -56.11
C HIS A 173 25.20 -24.85 -55.55
N ILE A 174 24.26 -25.30 -56.36
CA ILE A 174 23.37 -26.43 -56.08
C ILE A 174 22.88 -26.97 -57.43
N THR A 175 22.84 -28.30 -57.60
CA THR A 175 22.26 -28.93 -58.79
C THR A 175 20.74 -29.12 -58.63
N GLU A 176 19.99 -29.22 -59.73
CA GLU A 176 18.54 -29.46 -59.69
C GLU A 176 18.20 -30.81 -59.02
N GLU A 177 19.04 -31.82 -59.21
CA GLU A 177 18.89 -33.14 -58.57
C GLU A 177 19.12 -33.06 -57.06
N GLU A 178 20.17 -32.37 -56.61
CA GLU A 178 20.44 -32.13 -55.17
C GLU A 178 19.31 -31.33 -54.52
N LEU A 179 18.82 -30.28 -55.20
CA LEU A 179 17.70 -29.47 -54.70
C LEU A 179 16.43 -30.31 -54.57
N SER A 180 16.08 -31.11 -55.57
CA SER A 180 14.89 -31.98 -55.51
C SER A 180 14.97 -33.00 -54.36
N VAL A 181 16.15 -33.58 -54.11
CA VAL A 181 16.38 -34.47 -52.97
C VAL A 181 16.23 -33.74 -51.63
N LEU A 182 16.81 -32.55 -51.50
CA LEU A 182 16.71 -31.74 -50.28
C LEU A 182 15.28 -31.29 -50.02
N GLU A 183 14.56 -30.82 -51.03
CA GLU A 183 13.14 -30.45 -50.92
C GLU A 183 12.30 -31.65 -50.47
N GLY A 184 12.45 -32.81 -51.11
CA GLY A 184 11.73 -34.03 -50.74
C GLY A 184 12.02 -34.50 -49.31
N CYS A 185 13.29 -34.44 -48.88
CA CYS A 185 13.68 -34.87 -47.53
C CYS A 185 13.24 -33.88 -46.45
N LEU A 186 13.59 -32.60 -46.61
CA LEU A 186 13.33 -31.56 -45.60
C LEU A 186 11.84 -31.30 -45.46
N HIS A 187 11.07 -31.29 -46.56
CA HIS A 187 9.62 -31.13 -46.49
C HIS A 187 8.97 -32.30 -45.76
N ARG A 188 9.34 -33.54 -46.09
CA ARG A 188 8.83 -34.74 -45.41
C ARG A 188 9.17 -34.74 -43.92
N TRP A 189 10.43 -34.51 -43.56
CA TRP A 189 10.84 -34.45 -42.15
C TRP A 189 10.18 -33.32 -41.39
N ARG A 190 9.97 -32.16 -42.03
CA ARG A 190 9.22 -31.06 -41.44
C ARG A 190 7.79 -31.51 -41.10
N THR A 191 7.09 -32.13 -42.03
CA THR A 191 5.74 -32.65 -41.80
C THR A 191 5.72 -33.74 -40.72
N GLU A 192 6.69 -34.65 -40.71
CA GLU A 192 6.83 -35.67 -39.66
C GLU A 192 7.01 -35.02 -38.26
N VAL A 193 7.89 -34.02 -38.15
CA VAL A 193 8.13 -33.27 -36.90
C VAL A 193 6.90 -32.48 -36.46
N GLU A 194 6.21 -31.81 -37.38
CA GLU A 194 4.96 -31.08 -37.09
C GLU A 194 3.87 -32.02 -36.56
N ASN A 195 3.74 -33.21 -37.16
CA ASN A 195 2.81 -34.24 -36.71
C ASN A 195 3.18 -34.79 -35.33
N ASP A 196 4.44 -35.19 -35.13
CA ASP A 196 4.91 -35.70 -33.84
C ASP A 196 4.70 -34.67 -32.71
N THR A 197 5.01 -33.39 -32.98
CA THR A 197 4.86 -32.30 -32.01
C THR A 197 3.39 -32.13 -31.62
N ARG A 198 2.47 -32.13 -32.60
CA ARG A 198 1.04 -32.04 -32.37
C ARG A 198 0.51 -33.25 -31.59
N ASP A 199 0.89 -34.46 -31.98
CA ASP A 199 0.43 -35.69 -31.33
C ASP A 199 0.92 -35.77 -29.86
N LEU A 200 2.14 -35.29 -29.58
CA LEU A 200 2.67 -35.16 -28.23
C LEU A 200 1.89 -34.12 -27.42
N GLN A 201 1.64 -32.93 -27.98
CA GLN A 201 0.86 -31.87 -27.33
C GLN A 201 -0.57 -32.33 -27.00
N GLU A 202 -1.23 -33.01 -27.92
CA GLU A 202 -2.55 -33.59 -27.70
C GLU A 202 -2.52 -34.67 -26.61
N SER A 203 -1.52 -35.56 -26.63
CA SER A 203 -1.37 -36.60 -25.61
C SER A 203 -1.15 -36.01 -24.21
N ILE A 204 -0.30 -34.99 -24.11
CA ILE A 204 -0.07 -34.22 -22.88
C ILE A 204 -1.38 -33.59 -22.40
N SER A 205 -2.13 -32.95 -23.29
CA SER A 205 -3.41 -32.31 -22.97
C SER A 205 -4.46 -33.31 -22.50
N ARG A 206 -4.53 -34.49 -23.14
CA ARG A 206 -5.41 -35.59 -22.70
C ARG A 206 -5.08 -36.08 -21.30
N ILE A 207 -3.79 -36.21 -20.97
CA ILE A 207 -3.35 -36.63 -19.63
C ILE A 207 -3.68 -35.55 -18.58
N HIS A 208 -3.39 -34.28 -18.86
CA HIS A 208 -3.78 -33.17 -17.98
C HIS A 208 -5.28 -33.20 -17.68
N ARG A 209 -6.12 -33.28 -18.72
CA ARG A 209 -7.58 -33.38 -18.56
C ARG A 209 -8.01 -34.60 -17.74
N THR A 210 -7.35 -35.73 -17.93
CA THR A 210 -7.63 -36.96 -17.16
C THR A 210 -7.31 -36.79 -15.67
N ILE A 211 -6.18 -36.13 -15.35
CA ILE A 211 -5.79 -35.83 -13.97
C ILE A 211 -6.76 -34.83 -13.33
N GLU A 212 -7.14 -33.78 -14.05
CA GLU A 212 -8.10 -32.75 -13.58
C GLU A 212 -9.45 -33.37 -13.22
N LEU A 213 -9.96 -34.26 -14.08
CA LEU A 213 -11.27 -34.90 -13.91
C LEU A 213 -11.24 -36.12 -12.98
N MET A 214 -10.07 -36.48 -12.42
CA MET A 214 -9.89 -37.71 -11.64
C MET A 214 -10.79 -37.79 -10.39
N TYR A 215 -11.26 -36.67 -9.86
CA TYR A 215 -12.15 -36.62 -8.69
C TYR A 215 -13.52 -35.98 -9.00
N SER A 216 -13.88 -35.87 -10.28
CA SER A 216 -15.15 -35.26 -10.69
C SER A 216 -16.35 -36.23 -10.69
N ASP A 217 -16.11 -37.50 -10.36
CA ASP A 217 -17.15 -38.51 -10.20
C ASP A 217 -18.14 -38.15 -9.09
N LYS A 218 -19.43 -38.49 -9.28
CA LYS A 218 -20.53 -38.15 -8.35
C LYS A 218 -20.24 -38.54 -6.89
N THR A 219 -19.53 -39.64 -6.67
CA THR A 219 -19.14 -40.12 -5.33
C THR A 219 -18.10 -39.23 -4.61
N MET A 220 -17.38 -38.39 -5.36
CA MET A 220 -16.31 -37.51 -4.86
C MET A 220 -16.70 -36.03 -4.81
N VAL A 221 -17.97 -35.70 -5.04
CA VAL A 221 -18.52 -34.34 -5.00
C VAL A 221 -19.74 -34.23 -4.07
N GLN A 222 -19.66 -34.89 -2.91
CA GLN A 222 -20.76 -35.03 -1.95
C GLN A 222 -20.63 -34.11 -0.73
N VAL A 223 -19.44 -33.59 -0.44
CA VAL A 223 -19.16 -32.73 0.72
C VAL A 223 -18.65 -31.36 0.22
N PRO A 224 -19.56 -30.48 -0.26
CA PRO A 224 -19.23 -29.14 -0.74
C PRO A 224 -19.02 -28.16 0.41
N TYR A 225 -17.96 -27.37 0.29
CA TYR A 225 -17.66 -26.24 1.15
C TYR A 225 -17.56 -24.99 0.30
N ARG A 226 -18.38 -23.98 0.58
CA ARG A 226 -18.41 -22.70 -0.13
C ARG A 226 -17.44 -21.72 0.51
N LEU A 227 -16.64 -21.05 -0.30
CA LEU A 227 -15.75 -20.00 0.18
C LEU A 227 -16.59 -18.83 0.68
N HIS A 228 -16.43 -18.48 1.95
CA HIS A 228 -17.16 -17.40 2.59
C HIS A 228 -16.29 -16.17 2.78
N ALA A 229 -15.05 -16.33 3.23
CA ALA A 229 -14.14 -15.21 3.41
C ALA A 229 -12.70 -15.55 2.99
N VAL A 230 -11.98 -14.53 2.54
CA VAL A 230 -10.56 -14.58 2.19
C VAL A 230 -9.88 -13.40 2.86
N LEU A 231 -8.91 -13.67 3.73
CA LEU A 231 -8.12 -12.64 4.37
C LEU A 231 -6.80 -12.49 3.62
N VAL A 232 -6.55 -11.26 3.18
CA VAL A 232 -5.44 -10.89 2.32
C VAL A 232 -4.45 -10.04 3.11
N HIS A 233 -3.18 -10.26 2.86
CA HIS A 233 -2.09 -9.50 3.44
C HIS A 233 -1.19 -8.94 2.34
N GLU A 234 -0.82 -7.67 2.44
CA GLU A 234 0.20 -7.03 1.62
C GLU A 234 1.27 -6.41 2.50
N GLY A 235 2.54 -6.77 2.27
CA GLY A 235 3.67 -6.25 3.03
C GLY A 235 4.63 -7.32 3.50
N GLN A 236 5.46 -6.94 4.47
CA GLN A 236 6.50 -7.76 5.07
C GLN A 236 5.93 -8.64 6.19
N ALA A 237 6.69 -9.64 6.63
CA ALA A 237 6.24 -10.59 7.67
C ALA A 237 5.77 -9.90 8.98
N ASN A 238 6.44 -8.82 9.37
CA ASN A 238 6.21 -8.14 10.65
C ASN A 238 5.35 -6.88 10.53
N ALA A 239 5.04 -6.44 9.31
CA ALA A 239 4.32 -5.21 9.05
C ALA A 239 3.70 -5.25 7.65
N GLY A 240 2.42 -4.96 7.58
CA GLY A 240 1.69 -4.92 6.33
C GLY A 240 0.24 -4.52 6.55
N HIS A 241 -0.48 -4.45 5.45
CA HIS A 241 -1.87 -4.08 5.41
C HIS A 241 -2.74 -5.33 5.25
N TYR A 242 -3.85 -5.37 5.97
CA TYR A 242 -4.77 -6.51 5.99
C TYR A 242 -6.16 -6.05 5.58
N TRP A 243 -6.77 -6.83 4.71
CA TRP A 243 -8.18 -6.64 4.36
C TRP A 243 -8.84 -7.99 4.13
N ALA A 244 -10.16 -7.99 4.05
CA ALA A 244 -10.94 -9.20 3.82
C ALA A 244 -11.84 -9.05 2.59
N TYR A 245 -11.99 -10.14 1.87
CA TYR A 245 -13.14 -10.35 0.99
C TYR A 245 -14.12 -11.26 1.70
N ILE A 246 -15.37 -10.83 1.85
CA ILE A 246 -16.42 -11.62 2.49
C ILE A 246 -17.59 -11.70 1.51
N TYR A 247 -18.14 -12.90 1.34
CA TYR A 247 -19.29 -13.12 0.47
C TYR A 247 -20.57 -12.77 1.21
N ASP A 248 -21.29 -11.77 0.70
CA ASP A 248 -22.65 -11.44 1.10
C ASP A 248 -23.61 -12.42 0.41
N HIS A 249 -24.18 -13.34 1.20
CA HIS A 249 -25.11 -14.36 0.72
C HIS A 249 -26.51 -13.81 0.38
N HIS A 250 -26.89 -12.65 0.93
CA HIS A 250 -28.18 -12.01 0.63
C HIS A 250 -28.14 -11.34 -0.74
N GLN A 251 -27.05 -10.62 -1.01
CA GLN A 251 -26.82 -9.94 -2.29
C GLN A 251 -26.15 -10.83 -3.34
N ASN A 252 -25.76 -12.06 -2.97
CA ASN A 252 -24.99 -13.00 -3.78
C ASN A 252 -23.74 -12.35 -4.40
N ARG A 253 -22.98 -11.59 -3.59
CA ARG A 253 -21.89 -10.74 -4.07
C ARG A 253 -20.70 -10.72 -3.12
N TRP A 254 -19.50 -10.60 -3.68
CA TRP A 254 -18.28 -10.35 -2.91
C TRP A 254 -18.22 -8.90 -2.43
N MET A 255 -17.87 -8.71 -1.17
CA MET A 255 -17.67 -7.41 -0.54
C MET A 255 -16.23 -7.32 -0.05
N LYS A 256 -15.56 -6.20 -0.33
CA LYS A 256 -14.20 -5.91 0.12
C LYS A 256 -14.30 -5.05 1.38
N TYR A 257 -13.83 -5.59 2.49
CA TYR A 257 -13.76 -4.95 3.80
C TYR A 257 -12.32 -4.49 4.03
N ASN A 258 -12.09 -3.20 3.84
CA ASN A 258 -10.79 -2.57 3.94
C ASN A 258 -10.88 -1.38 4.91
N ASP A 259 -10.72 -1.65 6.20
CA ASP A 259 -10.90 -0.71 7.30
C ASP A 259 -12.26 0.03 7.21
N ILE A 260 -12.23 1.37 7.13
CA ILE A 260 -13.42 2.22 6.99
C ILE A 260 -14.15 2.05 5.65
N SER A 261 -13.50 1.44 4.65
CA SER A 261 -14.02 1.29 3.30
C SER A 261 -14.61 -0.09 3.11
N VAL A 262 -15.95 -0.16 2.99
CA VAL A 262 -16.67 -1.38 2.59
C VAL A 262 -17.21 -1.18 1.19
N THR A 263 -16.63 -1.87 0.21
CA THR A 263 -16.98 -1.71 -1.21
C THR A 263 -17.49 -3.01 -1.82
N LYS A 264 -18.35 -2.86 -2.84
CA LYS A 264 -18.77 -3.99 -3.67
C LYS A 264 -17.58 -4.45 -4.52
N SER A 265 -17.37 -5.75 -4.60
CA SER A 265 -16.27 -6.35 -5.35
C SER A 265 -16.75 -7.55 -6.17
N THR A 266 -15.84 -8.13 -6.95
CA THR A 266 -16.09 -9.28 -7.83
C THR A 266 -15.10 -10.40 -7.55
N TRP A 267 -15.39 -11.59 -8.09
CA TRP A 267 -14.50 -12.74 -7.98
C TRP A 267 -13.15 -12.45 -8.65
N GLU A 268 -13.14 -11.78 -9.79
CA GLU A 268 -11.93 -11.44 -10.56
C GLU A 268 -11.01 -10.49 -9.79
N GLU A 269 -11.58 -9.52 -9.05
CA GLU A 269 -10.80 -8.67 -8.16
C GLU A 269 -10.22 -9.45 -6.98
N LEU A 270 -11.00 -10.34 -6.36
CA LEU A 270 -10.54 -11.21 -5.30
C LEU A 270 -9.37 -12.08 -5.78
N GLU A 271 -9.49 -12.75 -6.93
CA GLU A 271 -8.44 -13.59 -7.51
C GLU A 271 -7.13 -12.82 -7.70
N ARG A 272 -7.23 -11.61 -8.26
CA ARG A 272 -6.08 -10.73 -8.53
C ARG A 272 -5.31 -10.37 -7.25
N ASP A 273 -6.02 -10.03 -6.18
CA ASP A 273 -5.41 -9.62 -4.91
C ASP A 273 -5.00 -10.84 -4.04
N SER A 274 -5.60 -12.01 -4.25
CA SER A 274 -5.48 -13.16 -3.32
C SER A 274 -4.57 -14.29 -3.81
N PHE A 275 -4.51 -14.60 -5.10
CA PHE A 275 -3.77 -15.77 -5.59
C PHE A 275 -2.25 -15.61 -5.50
N GLY A 276 -1.76 -14.37 -5.48
CA GLY A 276 -0.34 -14.03 -5.54
C GLY A 276 0.20 -14.01 -6.97
N GLY A 277 1.35 -13.36 -7.17
CA GLY A 277 2.05 -13.27 -8.46
C GLY A 277 1.70 -12.04 -9.31
N TYR A 278 0.54 -11.43 -9.10
CA TYR A 278 0.13 -10.20 -9.80
C TYR A 278 0.49 -8.91 -9.04
N ARG A 279 0.48 -8.96 -7.70
CA ARG A 279 0.72 -7.85 -6.78
C ARG A 279 1.52 -8.34 -5.57
N ASN A 280 1.91 -7.42 -4.69
CA ASN A 280 2.57 -7.74 -3.41
C ASN A 280 1.59 -8.35 -2.37
N ALA A 281 0.30 -8.35 -2.70
CA ALA A 281 -0.78 -8.96 -1.94
C ALA A 281 -0.90 -10.48 -2.19
N SER A 282 -1.29 -11.22 -1.16
CA SER A 282 -1.78 -12.59 -1.31
C SER A 282 -2.58 -13.03 -0.09
N ALA A 283 -3.49 -13.96 -0.29
CA ALA A 283 -4.26 -14.57 0.78
C ALA A 283 -3.35 -15.33 1.74
N TYR A 284 -3.60 -15.14 3.03
CA TYR A 284 -2.95 -15.88 4.12
C TYR A 284 -3.96 -16.77 4.87
N CYS A 285 -5.26 -16.48 4.79
CA CYS A 285 -6.31 -17.31 5.39
C CYS A 285 -7.51 -17.43 4.44
N LEU A 286 -8.00 -18.66 4.26
CA LEU A 286 -9.23 -18.97 3.55
C LEU A 286 -10.25 -19.51 4.54
N MET A 287 -11.48 -19.00 4.50
CA MET A 287 -12.58 -19.46 5.34
C MET A 287 -13.69 -20.02 4.44
N TYR A 288 -13.95 -21.30 4.60
CA TYR A 288 -15.02 -22.01 3.92
C TYR A 288 -16.13 -22.40 4.90
N ILE A 289 -17.37 -22.42 4.42
CA ILE A 289 -18.53 -22.89 5.18
C ILE A 289 -19.13 -24.12 4.49
N ASN A 290 -19.66 -25.04 5.28
CA ASN A 290 -20.33 -26.22 4.75
C ASN A 290 -21.62 -25.81 4.02
N ASP A 291 -21.70 -26.07 2.72
CA ASP A 291 -22.81 -25.62 1.87
C ASP A 291 -24.13 -26.35 2.18
N LYS A 292 -24.07 -27.44 2.97
CA LYS A 292 -25.26 -28.16 3.45
C LYS A 292 -25.86 -27.58 4.73
N GLU A 293 -25.06 -26.87 5.52
CA GLU A 293 -25.47 -26.35 6.83
C GLU A 293 -25.99 -24.91 6.69
N GLN A 294 -27.20 -24.78 6.14
CA GLN A 294 -27.79 -23.47 5.81
C GLN A 294 -28.03 -22.57 7.02
N TYR A 295 -28.12 -23.13 8.24
CA TYR A 295 -28.31 -22.34 9.46
C TYR A 295 -27.16 -21.35 9.73
N LEU A 296 -25.96 -21.57 9.16
CA LEU A 296 -24.82 -20.68 9.32
C LEU A 296 -25.02 -19.29 8.68
N ILE A 297 -25.94 -19.19 7.73
CA ILE A 297 -26.22 -18.00 6.92
C ILE A 297 -27.70 -17.58 6.99
N GLN A 298 -28.52 -18.27 7.77
CA GLN A 298 -29.94 -17.96 7.92
C GLN A 298 -30.13 -16.84 8.94
N GLU A 299 -31.02 -15.90 8.62
CA GLU A 299 -31.44 -14.84 9.53
C GLU A 299 -32.38 -15.39 10.62
N GLU A 300 -32.35 -14.74 11.79
CA GLU A 300 -33.19 -15.10 12.92
C GLU A 300 -34.65 -14.65 12.70
N PHE A 301 -35.59 -15.51 13.08
CA PHE A 301 -37.02 -15.23 13.00
C PHE A 301 -37.58 -14.85 14.38
N ASN A 302 -38.53 -13.92 14.41
CA ASN A 302 -39.27 -13.59 15.61
C ASN A 302 -40.11 -14.80 16.06
N LYS A 303 -39.89 -15.27 17.29
CA LYS A 303 -40.53 -16.48 17.85
C LYS A 303 -42.05 -16.33 18.06
N GLU A 304 -42.56 -15.11 18.14
CA GLU A 304 -43.98 -14.83 18.41
C GLU A 304 -44.75 -14.45 17.15
N THR A 305 -44.14 -13.71 16.23
CA THR A 305 -44.80 -13.24 14.99
C THR A 305 -44.45 -14.05 13.75
N GLY A 306 -43.41 -14.88 13.80
CA GLY A 306 -42.90 -15.64 12.65
C GLY A 306 -42.28 -14.77 11.55
N GLN A 307 -42.13 -13.47 11.78
CA GLN A 307 -41.53 -12.53 10.83
C GLN A 307 -40.01 -12.53 10.96
N MET A 308 -39.32 -12.34 9.84
CA MET A 308 -37.87 -12.23 9.76
C MET A 308 -37.40 -10.98 10.54
N LEU A 309 -36.46 -11.13 11.47
CA LEU A 309 -35.88 -9.99 12.17
C LEU A 309 -34.84 -9.34 11.25
N VAL A 310 -34.98 -8.04 10.98
CA VAL A 310 -34.12 -7.32 10.04
C VAL A 310 -33.41 -6.17 10.76
N GLY A 311 -32.10 -6.04 10.54
CA GLY A 311 -31.31 -4.91 11.04
C GLY A 311 -31.35 -4.81 12.57
N MET A 312 -31.70 -3.63 13.10
CA MET A 312 -31.75 -3.38 14.55
C MET A 312 -32.76 -4.25 15.29
N ASP A 313 -33.72 -4.86 14.59
CA ASP A 313 -34.71 -5.74 15.20
C ASP A 313 -34.13 -7.08 15.68
N THR A 314 -32.96 -7.46 15.18
CA THR A 314 -32.19 -8.63 15.64
C THR A 314 -31.49 -8.39 16.97
N LEU A 315 -31.30 -7.13 17.37
CA LEU A 315 -30.54 -6.80 18.57
C LEU A 315 -31.41 -6.95 19.83
N PRO A 316 -30.82 -7.49 20.93
CA PRO A 316 -31.34 -7.35 22.29
C PRO A 316 -31.71 -5.91 22.63
N SER A 317 -32.67 -5.70 23.53
CA SER A 317 -33.24 -4.38 23.82
C SER A 317 -32.21 -3.37 24.30
N ASP A 318 -31.28 -3.80 25.16
CA ASP A 318 -30.18 -2.98 25.67
C ASP A 318 -29.23 -2.49 24.56
N LEU A 319 -28.81 -3.39 23.66
CA LEU A 319 -27.96 -3.04 22.51
C LEU A 319 -28.71 -2.18 21.49
N ARG A 320 -30.01 -2.44 21.29
CA ARG A 320 -30.85 -1.63 20.42
C ARG A 320 -30.97 -0.20 20.94
N ASP A 321 -31.18 -0.03 22.23
CA ASP A 321 -31.27 1.29 22.85
C ASP A 321 -29.93 2.02 22.81
N TYR A 322 -28.82 1.29 23.03
CA TYR A 322 -27.46 1.82 22.85
C TYR A 322 -27.24 2.37 21.43
N VAL A 323 -27.57 1.58 20.40
CA VAL A 323 -27.41 1.99 18.99
C VAL A 323 -28.33 3.16 18.64
N LYS A 324 -29.57 3.17 19.17
CA LYS A 324 -30.49 4.31 18.96
C LYS A 324 -29.94 5.61 19.54
N GLU A 325 -29.39 5.55 20.75
CA GLU A 325 -28.81 6.72 21.38
C GLU A 325 -27.56 7.20 20.64
N ASP A 326 -26.74 6.28 20.14
CA ASP A 326 -25.57 6.61 19.31
C ASP A 326 -25.96 7.26 17.98
N ASN A 327 -26.96 6.71 17.28
CA ASN A 327 -27.50 7.30 16.06
C ASN A 327 -28.06 8.71 16.31
N LYS A 328 -28.73 8.92 17.44
CA LYS A 328 -29.24 10.25 17.82
C LYS A 328 -28.12 11.25 18.09
N ARG A 329 -27.01 10.82 18.69
CA ARG A 329 -25.81 11.66 18.82
C ARG A 329 -25.26 12.03 17.44
N PHE A 330 -25.19 11.07 16.52
CA PHE A 330 -24.72 11.32 15.16
C PHE A 330 -25.66 12.26 14.37
N GLU A 331 -26.98 12.13 14.51
CA GLU A 331 -27.96 13.07 13.93
C GLU A 331 -27.74 14.49 14.45
N LYS A 332 -27.48 14.64 15.76
CA LYS A 332 -27.18 15.94 16.37
C LYS A 332 -25.86 16.52 15.83
N GLU A 333 -24.83 15.70 15.64
CA GLU A 333 -23.57 16.14 15.01
C GLU A 333 -23.80 16.69 13.60
N LEU A 334 -24.70 16.09 12.82
CA LEU A 334 -25.10 16.59 11.50
C LEU A 334 -25.82 17.94 11.58
N GLU A 335 -26.78 18.08 12.52
CA GLU A 335 -27.50 19.34 12.73
C GLU A 335 -26.56 20.49 13.15
N GLU A 336 -25.62 20.20 14.06
CA GLU A 336 -24.62 21.16 14.51
C GLU A 336 -23.72 21.59 13.36
N TRP A 337 -23.30 20.65 12.52
CA TRP A 337 -22.49 20.92 11.33
C TRP A 337 -23.21 21.86 10.33
N ASP A 338 -24.49 21.60 10.04
CA ASP A 338 -25.28 22.44 9.14
C ASP A 338 -25.50 23.85 9.70
N ALA A 339 -25.71 23.95 11.02
CA ALA A 339 -25.85 25.24 11.71
C ALA A 339 -24.56 26.07 11.65
N GLU A 340 -23.40 25.44 11.85
CA GLU A 340 -22.10 26.09 11.72
C GLU A 340 -21.85 26.57 10.28
N LEU A 341 -22.22 25.78 9.28
CA LEU A 341 -22.10 26.14 7.87
C LEU A 341 -22.97 27.37 7.55
N ALA A 342 -24.21 27.41 8.04
CA ALA A 342 -25.12 28.54 7.86
C ALA A 342 -24.61 29.82 8.54
N GLN A 343 -24.03 29.72 9.75
CA GLN A 343 -23.42 30.86 10.44
C GLN A 343 -22.22 31.42 9.67
N LYS A 344 -21.33 30.56 9.16
CA LYS A 344 -20.19 30.98 8.32
C LYS A 344 -20.67 31.73 7.07
N ALA A 345 -21.71 31.22 6.40
CA ALA A 345 -22.29 31.88 5.22
C ALA A 345 -22.91 33.26 5.53
N GLN A 346 -23.58 33.41 6.68
CA GLN A 346 -24.11 34.72 7.12
C GLN A 346 -22.99 35.71 7.46
N GLN A 347 -21.92 35.23 8.09
CA GLN A 347 -20.76 36.06 8.45
C GLN A 347 -20.02 36.59 7.22
N GLU A 348 -19.88 35.78 6.16
CA GLU A 348 -19.33 36.21 4.87
C GLU A 348 -20.22 37.25 4.17
N LYS A 349 -21.55 37.10 4.25
CA LYS A 349 -22.50 38.02 3.63
C LYS A 349 -22.47 39.41 4.28
N LEU A 350 -22.25 39.49 5.60
CA LEU A 350 -22.04 40.76 6.33
C LEU A 350 -20.70 41.44 5.97
N LEU A 351 -19.65 40.66 5.71
CA LEU A 351 -18.33 41.19 5.35
C LEU A 351 -18.28 41.79 3.92
N SER A 352 -19.16 41.36 3.03
CA SER A 352 -19.24 41.84 1.63
C SER A 352 -19.89 43.21 1.41
N GLN A 353 -20.43 43.89 2.44
CA GLN A 353 -21.17 45.15 2.30
C GLN A 353 -20.33 46.43 2.55
N ILE A 354 -18.99 46.34 2.61
CA ILE A 354 -18.09 47.48 2.85
C ILE A 354 -17.49 47.98 1.51
N PRO A 355 -17.50 49.29 1.17
CA PRO A 355 -17.00 49.79 -0.13
C PRO A 355 -15.47 49.88 -0.21
N ARG A 356 -14.87 49.45 -1.34
CA ARG A 356 -13.41 49.43 -1.61
C ARG A 356 -12.95 50.69 -2.38
N ALA A 357 -11.86 51.33 -1.95
CA ALA A 357 -11.22 52.49 -2.60
C ALA A 357 -10.19 52.09 -3.69
N PRO A 358 -9.83 52.96 -4.66
CA PRO A 358 -9.11 52.57 -5.87
C PRO A 358 -7.58 52.49 -5.69
N ALA A 359 -6.94 51.53 -6.39
CA ALA A 359 -5.51 51.22 -6.33
C ALA A 359 -4.65 52.02 -7.34
N PRO A 360 -3.36 52.32 -7.05
CA PRO A 360 -2.46 53.01 -7.97
C PRO A 360 -1.63 52.04 -8.86
N SER A 361 -1.23 52.56 -10.03
CA SER A 361 -0.56 51.90 -11.17
C SER A 361 0.92 51.51 -10.95
N PRO A 362 1.50 50.57 -11.75
CA PRO A 362 2.87 50.09 -11.57
C PRO A 362 3.91 50.83 -12.44
N ALA A 363 5.15 50.94 -11.92
CA ALA A 363 6.35 51.41 -12.62
C ALA A 363 7.46 50.31 -12.62
N PRO A 364 8.48 50.40 -13.49
CA PRO A 364 9.17 49.25 -14.08
C PRO A 364 10.36 48.68 -13.28
N VAL A 365 10.62 47.39 -13.51
CA VAL A 365 11.62 46.53 -12.85
C VAL A 365 13.00 46.71 -13.49
N GLN A 366 14.04 46.95 -12.69
CA GLN A 366 15.45 46.73 -13.06
C GLN A 366 15.97 45.44 -12.43
N ALA A 367 16.80 44.73 -13.19
CA ALA A 367 17.36 43.43 -12.88
C ALA A 367 18.53 43.53 -11.87
N GLY A 368 18.46 42.74 -10.80
CA GLY A 368 19.54 42.43 -9.87
C GLY A 368 19.39 40.97 -9.40
N GLU A 369 20.51 40.28 -9.21
CA GLU A 369 20.59 38.86 -8.82
C GLU A 369 19.82 38.56 -7.52
N PRO A 370 19.11 37.42 -7.40
CA PRO A 370 18.29 37.14 -6.23
C PRO A 370 19.13 36.57 -5.07
N GLU A 371 19.34 37.40 -4.07
CA GLU A 371 19.82 37.04 -2.73
C GLU A 371 18.73 36.24 -1.99
N TYR A 372 19.11 35.09 -1.43
CA TYR A 372 18.18 34.08 -0.92
C TYR A 372 17.69 34.37 0.51
N LEU A 373 16.35 34.36 0.67
CA LEU A 373 15.58 34.19 1.93
C LEU A 373 15.90 35.16 3.09
N GLU A 374 15.45 36.40 2.96
CA GLU A 374 15.23 37.28 4.13
C GLU A 374 13.98 36.87 4.92
N GLN A 375 14.10 36.83 6.25
CA GLN A 375 12.98 36.66 7.18
C GLN A 375 12.42 38.05 7.51
N PRO A 376 11.11 38.32 7.35
CA PRO A 376 10.54 39.56 7.85
C PRO A 376 10.41 39.52 9.38
N SER A 377 10.76 40.63 10.04
CA SER A 377 10.53 40.84 11.47
C SER A 377 9.05 41.01 11.81
N ARG A 378 8.71 40.69 13.05
CA ARG A 378 7.38 40.40 13.61
C ARG A 378 6.34 41.55 13.63
N THR A 379 6.48 42.64 12.88
CA THR A 379 5.70 43.86 13.18
C THR A 379 5.08 44.64 12.02
N ASP A 380 5.02 44.10 10.80
CA ASP A 380 4.24 44.74 9.74
C ASP A 380 3.62 43.66 8.86
N ILE A 381 2.29 43.51 8.92
CA ILE A 381 1.34 43.01 7.91
C ILE A 381 0.05 42.70 8.68
N SER A 382 -0.57 43.74 9.20
CA SER A 382 -1.98 43.71 9.61
C SER A 382 -2.66 44.84 8.87
N LYS A 383 -3.29 44.53 7.73
CA LYS A 383 -4.52 45.16 7.20
C LYS A 383 -4.87 44.86 5.74
N HIS A 384 -4.12 44.07 4.97
CA HIS A 384 -4.39 43.97 3.51
C HIS A 384 -4.62 42.56 2.92
N LEU A 385 -5.11 41.57 3.69
CA LEU A 385 -5.16 40.16 3.22
C LEU A 385 -6.48 39.39 3.47
N LYS A 386 -7.60 40.06 3.77
CA LYS A 386 -8.88 39.34 3.99
C LYS A 386 -9.80 39.23 2.78
N GLU A 387 -9.62 40.02 1.73
CA GLU A 387 -10.57 40.02 0.60
C GLU A 387 -10.11 39.18 -0.60
N ASP A 388 -8.81 39.12 -0.88
CA ASP A 388 -8.30 38.41 -2.07
C ASP A 388 -8.23 36.87 -1.86
N SER A 389 -8.25 36.41 -0.61
CA SER A 389 -8.22 34.99 -0.25
C SER A 389 -9.59 34.31 -0.46
N VAL A 390 -10.69 35.04 -0.20
CA VAL A 390 -12.06 34.50 -0.29
C VAL A 390 -12.50 34.36 -1.75
N GLN A 391 -12.13 35.32 -2.61
CA GLN A 391 -12.39 35.19 -4.06
C GLN A 391 -11.57 34.08 -4.73
N ALA A 392 -10.36 33.81 -4.25
CA ALA A 392 -9.53 32.71 -4.76
C ALA A 392 -10.06 31.32 -4.35
N ILE A 393 -10.66 31.22 -3.15
CA ILE A 393 -11.26 29.98 -2.64
C ILE A 393 -12.58 29.68 -3.36
N ASN A 394 -13.45 30.67 -3.55
CA ASN A 394 -14.72 30.48 -4.26
C ASN A 394 -14.54 30.16 -5.75
N LYS A 395 -13.47 30.70 -6.38
CA LYS A 395 -13.09 30.32 -7.75
C LYS A 395 -12.50 28.91 -7.83
N ALA A 396 -11.78 28.47 -6.80
CA ALA A 396 -11.23 27.11 -6.73
C ALA A 396 -12.30 26.04 -6.42
N LEU A 397 -13.37 26.38 -5.68
CA LEU A 397 -14.51 25.48 -5.45
C LEU A 397 -15.35 25.27 -6.72
N ALA A 398 -15.57 26.31 -7.52
CA ALA A 398 -16.35 26.22 -8.76
C ALA A 398 -15.65 25.39 -9.87
N GLU A 399 -14.33 25.21 -9.80
CA GLU A 399 -13.54 24.38 -10.72
C GLU A 399 -13.41 22.91 -10.25
N GLN A 400 -14.07 22.54 -9.14
CA GLN A 400 -13.92 21.23 -8.49
C GLN A 400 -15.03 20.20 -8.83
N GLU A 401 -16.07 20.58 -9.58
CA GLU A 401 -17.20 19.70 -9.91
C GLU A 401 -16.94 18.65 -11.01
N ASP A 402 -15.73 18.59 -11.60
CA ASP A 402 -15.48 17.73 -12.77
C ASP A 402 -14.30 16.74 -12.62
N ARG A 403 -14.09 16.16 -11.43
CA ARG A 403 -13.15 15.03 -11.27
C ARG A 403 -13.80 13.82 -10.62
N GLY A 404 -13.75 12.70 -11.35
CA GLY A 404 -14.27 11.42 -10.93
C GLY A 404 -13.58 10.85 -9.68
N PRO A 405 -14.21 9.85 -9.03
CA PRO A 405 -13.83 9.31 -7.72
C PRO A 405 -12.45 8.62 -7.67
N GLU A 406 -11.86 8.26 -8.82
CA GLU A 406 -10.52 7.63 -8.88
C GLU A 406 -9.38 8.59 -8.51
N ALA A 407 -9.50 9.89 -8.81
CA ALA A 407 -8.48 10.88 -8.47
C ALA A 407 -8.46 11.26 -6.98
N ILE A 408 -9.56 11.00 -6.28
CA ILE A 408 -9.70 11.23 -4.83
C ILE A 408 -9.04 10.07 -4.06
N MET A 409 -9.11 8.84 -4.57
CA MET A 409 -8.53 7.65 -3.97
C MET A 409 -6.99 7.70 -3.93
N ASP A 410 -6.34 8.21 -4.99
CA ASP A 410 -4.88 8.39 -5.05
C ASP A 410 -4.38 9.53 -4.16
N MET A 411 -5.24 10.50 -3.82
CA MET A 411 -4.86 11.65 -3.00
C MET A 411 -4.81 11.32 -1.50
N VAL A 412 -5.52 10.27 -1.08
CA VAL A 412 -5.63 9.80 0.32
C VAL A 412 -4.47 8.86 0.72
N MET A 413 -3.71 8.34 -0.24
CA MET A 413 -2.59 7.40 -0.02
C MET A 413 -1.20 8.06 0.10
N LEU A 414 -1.16 9.37 0.31
CA LEU A 414 0.08 10.14 0.35
C LEU A 414 0.42 10.56 1.78
N THR A 415 1.70 10.53 2.16
CA THR A 415 2.11 11.08 3.46
C THR A 415 1.67 12.55 3.55
N PRO A 416 1.31 13.07 4.75
CA PRO A 416 0.90 14.48 4.90
C PRO A 416 1.92 15.49 4.32
N ASN A 417 3.21 15.11 4.29
CA ASN A 417 4.28 15.88 3.64
C ASN A 417 4.09 15.96 2.12
N MET A 418 3.77 14.85 1.46
CA MET A 418 3.53 14.82 0.03
C MET A 418 2.27 15.58 -0.38
N GLN A 419 1.22 15.57 0.45
CA GLN A 419 -0.01 16.31 0.18
C GLN A 419 0.24 17.82 0.07
N GLY A 420 1.06 18.40 0.96
CA GLY A 420 1.46 19.82 0.93
C GLY A 420 2.21 20.17 -0.36
N ILE A 421 3.21 19.36 -0.70
CA ILE A 421 4.04 19.52 -1.90
C ILE A 421 3.20 19.46 -3.18
N ILE A 422 2.31 18.50 -3.30
CA ILE A 422 1.43 18.33 -4.46
C ILE A 422 0.48 19.52 -4.61
N MET A 423 -0.08 20.01 -3.50
CA MET A 423 -0.89 21.23 -3.51
C MET A 423 -0.07 22.46 -3.93
N ALA A 424 1.18 22.58 -3.48
CA ALA A 424 2.07 23.68 -3.85
C ALA A 424 2.45 23.63 -5.35
N ILE A 425 2.72 22.44 -5.89
CA ILE A 425 2.94 22.19 -7.32
C ILE A 425 1.70 22.54 -8.13
N GLY A 426 0.51 22.13 -7.67
CA GLY A 426 -0.76 22.49 -8.29
C GLY A 426 -0.99 24.00 -8.36
N LYS A 427 -0.71 24.72 -7.26
CA LYS A 427 -0.79 26.19 -7.20
C LYS A 427 0.27 26.90 -8.05
N ALA A 428 1.39 26.24 -8.36
CA ALA A 428 2.43 26.76 -9.23
C ALA A 428 2.17 26.51 -10.73
N ARG A 429 1.07 25.83 -11.10
CA ARG A 429 0.72 25.46 -12.48
C ARG A 429 0.88 26.60 -13.49
N ASN A 430 0.28 27.76 -13.21
CA ASN A 430 0.30 28.88 -14.15
C ASN A 430 1.72 29.42 -14.41
N VAL A 431 2.63 29.30 -13.44
CA VAL A 431 4.04 29.70 -13.60
C VAL A 431 4.82 28.62 -14.32
N TYR A 432 4.57 27.35 -13.99
CA TYR A 432 5.15 26.20 -14.68
C TYR A 432 4.83 26.23 -16.17
N ASP A 433 3.55 26.40 -16.53
CA ASP A 433 3.07 26.35 -17.91
C ASP A 433 3.61 27.54 -18.75
N ARG A 434 3.94 28.69 -18.12
CA ARG A 434 4.43 29.90 -18.80
C ARG A 434 5.94 30.04 -18.86
N CYS A 435 6.64 29.58 -17.81
CA CYS A 435 8.05 29.89 -17.58
C CYS A 435 8.91 28.62 -17.41
N GLY A 436 8.31 27.44 -17.56
CA GLY A 436 9.00 26.15 -17.52
C GLY A 436 9.15 25.54 -16.12
N PRO A 437 9.73 24.33 -16.05
CA PRO A 437 9.76 23.51 -14.84
C PRO A 437 10.56 24.12 -13.69
N GLU A 438 11.65 24.83 -13.99
CA GLU A 438 12.48 25.48 -12.97
C GLU A 438 11.74 26.64 -12.27
N ALA A 439 11.09 27.52 -13.03
CA ALA A 439 10.27 28.60 -12.48
C ALA A 439 9.05 28.06 -11.70
N GLY A 440 8.42 27.00 -12.21
CA GLY A 440 7.36 26.28 -11.51
C GLY A 440 7.83 25.71 -10.16
N PHE A 441 9.01 25.07 -10.15
CA PHE A 441 9.64 24.55 -8.94
C PHE A 441 9.89 25.66 -7.90
N PHE A 442 10.53 26.77 -8.27
CA PHE A 442 10.78 27.87 -7.34
C PHE A 442 9.51 28.49 -6.77
N LYS A 443 8.44 28.55 -7.56
CA LYS A 443 7.13 28.99 -7.06
C LYS A 443 6.54 27.99 -6.07
N ALA A 444 6.61 26.69 -6.38
CA ALA A 444 6.07 25.62 -5.54
C ALA A 444 6.82 25.52 -4.20
N ILE A 445 8.15 25.52 -4.21
CA ILE A 445 8.95 25.40 -2.98
C ILE A 445 8.71 26.60 -2.05
N LYS A 446 8.57 27.82 -2.61
CA LYS A 446 8.23 29.02 -1.82
C LYS A 446 6.84 28.92 -1.21
N LEU A 447 5.86 28.40 -1.95
CA LEU A 447 4.49 28.21 -1.44
C LEU A 447 4.47 27.19 -0.30
N GLU A 448 5.18 26.08 -0.43
CA GLU A 448 5.23 25.05 0.61
C GLU A 448 5.98 25.52 1.86
N TYR A 449 7.14 26.18 1.69
CA TYR A 449 7.85 26.81 2.80
C TYR A 449 6.96 27.82 3.55
N THR A 450 6.22 28.67 2.82
CA THR A 450 5.31 29.65 3.43
C THR A 450 4.19 28.96 4.20
N ARG A 451 3.66 27.84 3.70
CA ARG A 451 2.64 27.04 4.40
C ARG A 451 3.20 26.46 5.70
N LEU A 452 4.37 25.83 5.66
CA LEU A 452 5.03 25.23 6.82
C LEU A 452 5.43 26.29 7.86
N LEU A 453 5.86 27.47 7.41
CA LEU A 453 6.15 28.60 8.30
C LEU A 453 4.90 29.09 9.03
N LYS A 454 3.73 29.13 8.37
CA LYS A 454 2.46 29.46 9.03
C LYS A 454 2.12 28.42 10.09
N LEU A 455 2.19 27.13 9.75
CA LEU A 455 1.94 26.05 10.72
C LEU A 455 2.88 26.11 11.93
N ALA A 456 4.13 26.53 11.73
CA ALA A 456 5.09 26.69 12.83
C ALA A 456 4.79 27.90 13.73
N GLN A 457 4.07 28.90 13.24
CA GLN A 457 3.69 30.14 13.94
C GLN A 457 2.28 30.10 14.53
N GLU A 458 1.44 29.19 14.06
CA GLU A 458 0.12 28.93 14.62
C GLU A 458 0.25 28.33 16.02
N ASP A 459 -0.70 28.68 16.89
CA ASP A 459 -0.87 28.06 18.21
C ASP A 459 -1.96 26.99 18.06
N PRO A 460 -1.57 25.72 17.85
CA PRO A 460 -2.54 24.67 17.59
C PRO A 460 -3.29 24.29 18.88
N PRO A 461 -4.51 23.74 18.77
CA PRO A 461 -5.20 23.22 19.95
C PRO A 461 -4.42 22.01 20.53
N PRO A 462 -4.56 21.69 21.83
CA PRO A 462 -3.74 20.69 22.52
C PRO A 462 -3.73 19.30 21.86
N GLU A 463 -4.80 18.96 21.12
CA GLU A 463 -4.94 17.71 20.39
C GLU A 463 -4.09 17.62 19.13
N CYS A 464 -3.48 18.72 18.69
CA CYS A 464 -2.75 18.80 17.43
C CYS A 464 -1.33 19.32 17.63
N ASP A 465 -0.33 18.50 17.26
CA ASP A 465 1.06 18.94 17.19
C ASP A 465 1.60 18.77 15.76
N TYR A 466 1.75 19.89 15.05
CA TYR A 466 2.24 19.90 13.66
C TYR A 466 3.68 19.40 13.53
N ARG A 467 4.49 19.39 14.60
CA ARG A 467 5.85 18.82 14.62
C ARG A 467 5.82 17.31 14.35
N LEU A 468 4.78 16.61 14.80
CA LEU A 468 4.63 15.17 14.54
C LEU A 468 4.37 14.86 13.06
N ARG A 469 3.81 15.82 12.32
CA ARG A 469 3.48 15.70 10.90
C ARG A 469 4.61 16.13 9.98
N HIS A 470 5.28 17.23 10.31
CA HIS A 470 6.21 17.92 9.43
C HIS A 470 7.56 18.18 10.13
N ALA A 471 8.63 17.52 9.70
CA ALA A 471 9.99 17.73 10.24
C ALA A 471 10.44 19.20 10.14
N ILE A 472 10.07 19.88 9.06
CA ILE A 472 10.39 21.30 8.85
C ILE A 472 9.70 22.20 9.89
N VAL A 473 8.49 21.86 10.35
CA VAL A 473 7.83 22.61 11.43
C VAL A 473 8.62 22.46 12.74
N TYR A 474 9.06 21.25 13.06
CA TYR A 474 9.96 20.99 14.19
C TYR A 474 11.26 21.81 14.07
N PHE A 475 11.89 21.83 12.90
CA PHE A 475 13.11 22.61 12.64
C PHE A 475 12.90 24.12 12.78
N ILE A 476 11.79 24.66 12.25
CA ILE A 476 11.49 26.11 12.35
C ILE A 476 11.27 26.51 13.81
N GLN A 477 10.45 25.76 14.55
CA GLN A 477 10.17 26.07 15.96
C GLN A 477 11.41 25.93 16.85
N ASN A 478 12.35 25.06 16.47
CA ASN A 478 13.63 24.88 17.15
C ASN A 478 14.77 25.77 16.64
N GLN A 479 14.49 26.72 15.73
CA GLN A 479 15.48 27.66 15.20
C GLN A 479 16.65 26.96 14.47
N ALA A 480 16.36 25.91 13.71
CA ALA A 480 17.38 25.24 12.88
C ALA A 480 17.97 26.20 11.83
N PRO A 481 19.24 26.03 11.43
CA PRO A 481 19.84 26.85 10.40
C PRO A 481 19.05 26.78 9.09
N LYS A 482 18.89 27.91 8.40
CA LYS A 482 18.11 28.02 7.14
C LYS A 482 18.52 26.97 6.11
N LYS A 483 19.83 26.74 5.98
CA LYS A 483 20.40 25.74 5.07
C LYS A 483 19.93 24.31 5.32
N ILE A 484 19.71 23.93 6.59
CA ILE A 484 19.18 22.62 6.97
C ILE A 484 17.72 22.50 6.55
N ILE A 485 16.94 23.56 6.75
CA ILE A 485 15.52 23.62 6.35
C ILE A 485 15.40 23.57 4.82
N GLU A 486 16.19 24.36 4.11
CA GLU A 486 16.22 24.42 2.64
C GLU A 486 16.59 23.06 2.03
N ARG A 487 17.66 22.42 2.53
CA ARG A 487 18.07 21.09 2.08
C ARG A 487 16.97 20.06 2.33
N THR A 488 16.38 20.06 3.53
CA THR A 488 15.29 19.12 3.88
C THR A 488 14.08 19.32 2.96
N LEU A 489 13.72 20.58 2.65
CA LEU A 489 12.61 20.88 1.75
C LEU A 489 12.93 20.48 0.30
N LEU A 490 14.17 20.67 -0.14
CA LEU A 490 14.65 20.19 -1.44
C LEU A 490 14.57 18.66 -1.54
N GLU A 491 15.00 17.93 -0.50
CA GLU A 491 14.91 16.46 -0.43
C GLU A 491 13.44 16.00 -0.51
N GLN A 492 12.52 16.71 0.13
CA GLN A 492 11.08 16.43 0.02
C GLN A 492 10.52 16.62 -1.40
N PHE A 493 10.96 17.65 -2.12
CA PHE A 493 10.58 17.86 -3.53
C PHE A 493 11.28 16.90 -4.50
N GLY A 494 12.42 16.33 -4.10
CA GLY A 494 13.19 15.34 -4.87
C GLY A 494 12.77 13.88 -4.64
N ASP A 495 11.72 13.63 -3.83
CA ASP A 495 11.22 12.29 -3.53
C ASP A 495 10.66 11.60 -4.79
N HIS A 496 11.10 10.36 -5.03
CA HIS A 496 10.72 9.55 -6.17
C HIS A 496 9.22 9.24 -6.21
N ASN A 497 8.55 9.24 -5.04
CA ASN A 497 7.12 9.00 -4.95
C ASN A 497 6.27 10.16 -5.55
N LEU A 498 6.89 11.30 -5.87
CA LEU A 498 6.23 12.39 -6.62
C LEU A 498 6.10 12.12 -8.12
N SER A 499 6.55 10.96 -8.63
CA SER A 499 6.63 10.70 -10.08
C SER A 499 5.31 10.31 -10.78
N PHE A 500 4.15 10.51 -10.14
CA PHE A 500 2.85 10.07 -10.64
C PHE A 500 2.33 10.90 -11.82
N ASP A 501 2.62 12.20 -11.85
CA ASP A 501 2.20 13.12 -12.93
C ASP A 501 3.41 13.78 -13.62
N GLU A 502 3.25 14.16 -14.90
CA GLU A 502 4.33 14.75 -15.70
C GLU A 502 4.89 16.03 -15.08
N ARG A 503 4.04 16.91 -14.54
CA ARG A 503 4.47 18.14 -13.87
C ARG A 503 5.27 17.82 -12.62
N CYS A 504 4.80 16.88 -11.81
CA CYS A 504 5.45 16.48 -10.57
C CYS A 504 6.81 15.81 -10.88
N ARG A 505 6.89 14.96 -11.92
CA ARG A 505 8.16 14.38 -12.41
C ARG A 505 9.17 15.45 -12.82
N ASN A 506 8.73 16.48 -13.55
CA ASN A 506 9.63 17.51 -14.04
C ASN A 506 10.13 18.43 -12.90
N ILE A 507 9.26 18.78 -11.96
CA ILE A 507 9.64 19.53 -10.75
C ILE A 507 10.57 18.71 -9.85
N MET A 508 10.30 17.42 -9.68
CA MET A 508 11.16 16.49 -8.93
C MET A 508 12.57 16.40 -9.53
N LYS A 509 12.69 16.29 -10.86
CA LYS A 509 13.99 16.30 -11.54
C LYS A 509 14.76 17.61 -11.32
N VAL A 510 14.07 18.75 -11.31
CA VAL A 510 14.70 20.04 -10.99
C VAL A 510 15.22 20.03 -9.54
N ALA A 511 14.41 19.55 -8.58
CA ALA A 511 14.83 19.46 -7.18
C ALA A 511 16.05 18.53 -6.99
N GLN A 512 16.07 17.38 -7.65
CA GLN A 512 17.21 16.44 -7.63
C GLN A 512 18.48 17.06 -8.22
N ALA A 513 18.37 17.73 -9.37
CA ALA A 513 19.51 18.43 -9.97
C ALA A 513 20.03 19.55 -9.04
N LYS A 514 19.15 20.26 -8.33
CA LYS A 514 19.56 21.27 -7.35
C LYS A 514 20.23 20.66 -6.11
N LEU A 515 19.81 19.48 -5.65
CA LEU A 515 20.46 18.76 -4.55
C LEU A 515 21.87 18.31 -4.91
N GLU A 516 22.07 17.82 -6.13
CA GLU A 516 23.40 17.42 -6.65
C GLU A 516 24.38 18.59 -6.77
N MET A 517 23.87 19.82 -6.93
CA MET A 517 24.67 21.03 -7.02
C MET A 517 25.12 21.60 -5.66
N ILE A 518 24.56 21.11 -4.54
CA ILE A 518 24.95 21.56 -3.19
C ILE A 518 26.36 21.03 -2.89
N LYS A 519 27.33 21.93 -2.71
CA LYS A 519 28.71 21.54 -2.38
C LYS A 519 28.79 21.01 -0.94
N PRO A 520 29.69 20.06 -0.64
CA PRO A 520 29.90 19.56 0.73
C PRO A 520 30.23 20.65 1.74
N ASP A 521 30.88 21.74 1.32
CA ASP A 521 31.24 22.88 2.17
C ASP A 521 30.06 23.82 2.46
N GLU A 522 28.95 23.71 1.71
CA GLU A 522 27.81 24.62 1.84
C GLU A 522 26.86 24.21 2.96
N VAL A 523 26.72 22.91 3.24
CA VAL A 523 25.88 22.35 4.30
C VAL A 523 26.70 21.39 5.14
N ASN A 524 26.84 21.70 6.44
CA ASN A 524 27.49 20.78 7.37
C ASN A 524 26.64 19.51 7.51
N MET A 525 27.09 18.40 6.92
CA MET A 525 26.38 17.13 6.93
C MET A 525 26.28 16.51 8.31
N GLU A 526 27.27 16.70 9.19
CA GLU A 526 27.20 16.24 10.58
C GLU A 526 26.12 17.00 11.36
N GLU A 527 26.01 18.31 11.11
CA GLU A 527 24.96 19.14 11.71
C GLU A 527 23.58 18.75 11.16
N TYR A 528 23.46 18.50 9.85
CA TYR A 528 22.26 18.01 9.20
C TYR A 528 21.77 16.69 9.80
N GLU A 529 22.67 15.71 9.91
CA GLU A 529 22.38 14.41 10.51
C GLU A 529 21.97 14.55 11.98
N ARG A 530 22.61 15.43 12.75
CA ARG A 530 22.22 15.73 14.13
C ARG A 530 20.79 16.26 14.25
N TRP A 531 20.40 17.20 13.38
CA TRP A 531 19.03 17.75 13.40
C TRP A 531 17.98 16.69 13.10
N HIS A 532 18.22 15.84 12.10
CA HIS A 532 17.34 14.72 11.76
C HIS A 532 17.33 13.63 12.84
N GLN A 533 18.47 13.39 13.48
CA GLN A 533 18.57 12.50 14.64
C GLN A 533 17.73 13.05 15.80
N ASP A 534 17.86 14.33 16.15
CA ASP A 534 17.06 14.93 17.22
C ASP A 534 15.55 14.92 16.90
N TYR A 535 15.16 15.14 15.64
CA TYR A 535 13.76 14.97 15.21
C TYR A 535 13.28 13.52 15.38
N ARG A 536 14.12 12.53 15.09
CA ARG A 536 13.81 11.12 15.34
C ARG A 536 13.63 10.85 16.82
N HIS A 537 14.53 11.35 17.67
CA HIS A 537 14.41 11.21 19.13
C HIS A 537 13.13 11.87 19.65
N PHE A 538 12.76 13.04 19.15
CA PHE A 538 11.48 13.68 19.47
C PHE A 538 10.30 12.75 19.15
N ARG A 539 10.24 12.19 17.93
CA ARG A 539 9.16 11.28 17.56
C ARG A 539 9.12 10.01 18.40
N GLU A 540 10.28 9.39 18.65
CA GLU A 540 10.40 8.19 19.48
C GLU A 540 9.96 8.47 20.91
N THR A 541 10.37 9.60 21.48
CA THR A 541 9.96 10.04 22.81
C THR A 541 8.44 10.23 22.90
N THR A 542 7.81 10.85 21.89
CA THR A 542 6.34 10.93 21.80
C THR A 542 5.72 9.54 21.81
N MET A 543 6.25 8.63 21.00
CA MET A 543 5.71 7.27 20.88
C MET A 543 5.82 6.48 22.19
N PHE A 544 6.99 6.49 22.83
CA PHE A 544 7.18 5.85 24.13
C PHE A 544 6.20 6.40 25.16
N LEU A 545 6.05 7.73 25.20
CA LEU A 545 5.14 8.40 26.12
C LEU A 545 3.69 8.01 25.88
N MET A 546 3.25 8.03 24.61
CA MET A 546 1.88 7.69 24.24
C MET A 546 1.54 6.24 24.57
N VAL A 547 2.39 5.30 24.15
CA VAL A 547 2.19 3.85 24.40
C VAL A 547 2.18 3.57 25.89
N GLY A 548 3.10 4.19 26.64
CA GLY A 548 3.16 4.10 28.09
C GLY A 548 1.87 4.61 28.76
N LEU A 549 1.38 5.79 28.37
CA LEU A 549 0.14 6.38 28.90
C LEU A 549 -1.10 5.57 28.51
N GLU A 550 -1.21 5.07 27.28
CA GLU A 550 -2.32 4.21 26.85
C GLU A 550 -2.39 2.92 27.66
N PHE A 551 -1.24 2.25 27.88
CA PHE A 551 -1.20 1.08 28.74
C PHE A 551 -1.55 1.41 30.19
N PHE A 552 -1.06 2.54 30.69
CA PHE A 552 -1.35 2.98 32.05
C PHE A 552 -2.84 3.30 32.26
N GLN A 553 -3.46 4.06 31.35
CA GLN A 553 -4.89 4.44 31.42
C GLN A 553 -5.82 3.24 31.29
N LYS A 554 -5.59 2.35 30.30
CA LYS A 554 -6.40 1.11 30.13
C LYS A 554 -6.38 0.24 31.38
N LYS A 555 -5.25 0.23 32.11
CA LYS A 555 -5.07 -0.59 33.30
C LYS A 555 -5.61 0.09 34.57
N SER A 556 -5.47 1.41 34.72
CA SER A 556 -6.06 2.19 35.83
C SER A 556 -7.58 1.99 35.91
N VAL A 557 -8.26 2.04 34.76
CA VAL A 557 -9.70 1.75 34.66
C VAL A 557 -10.00 0.31 35.07
N PHE A 558 -9.21 -0.67 34.61
CA PHE A 558 -9.42 -2.09 34.91
C PHE A 558 -9.14 -2.45 36.38
N THR A 559 -8.14 -1.83 37.01
CA THR A 559 -7.89 -1.98 38.45
C THR A 559 -9.01 -1.40 39.29
N ASN A 560 -9.57 -0.26 38.89
CA ASN A 560 -10.72 0.35 39.57
C ASN A 560 -11.97 -0.52 39.40
N SER A 561 -12.24 -1.03 38.18
CA SER A 561 -13.35 -1.97 37.95
C SER A 561 -13.21 -3.29 38.71
N LEU A 562 -11.99 -3.84 38.83
CA LEU A 562 -11.74 -5.04 39.64
C LEU A 562 -11.87 -4.77 41.15
N LEU A 563 -11.40 -3.61 41.63
CA LEU A 563 -11.61 -3.17 43.01
C LEU A 563 -13.09 -2.96 43.30
N ASP A 564 -13.86 -2.41 42.37
CA ASP A 564 -15.32 -2.26 42.48
C ASP A 564 -16.04 -3.60 42.47
N ILE A 565 -15.57 -4.59 41.70
CA ILE A 565 -16.09 -5.97 41.75
C ILE A 565 -15.77 -6.62 43.11
N ILE A 566 -14.56 -6.42 43.64
CA ILE A 566 -14.14 -6.92 44.97
C ILE A 566 -14.85 -6.15 46.11
N TYR A 567 -15.19 -4.87 45.91
CA TYR A 567 -15.95 -4.07 46.87
C TYR A 567 -17.45 -4.37 46.83
N CYS A 568 -18.01 -4.72 45.67
CA CYS A 568 -19.35 -5.28 45.55
C CYS A 568 -19.48 -6.62 46.30
N ASP A 569 -18.42 -7.43 46.35
CA ASP A 569 -18.37 -8.65 47.17
C ASP A 569 -18.29 -8.34 48.69
N ARG A 570 -17.92 -7.11 49.05
CA ARG A 570 -17.91 -6.61 50.43
C ARG A 570 -19.26 -6.10 50.92
N ALA A 571 -20.23 -5.89 50.01
CA ALA A 571 -21.58 -5.41 50.33
C ALA A 571 -22.57 -6.53 50.72
N VAL A 572 -22.18 -7.81 50.61
CA VAL A 572 -22.99 -8.94 51.05
C VAL A 572 -22.65 -9.30 52.51
N GLY A 573 -23.61 -9.05 53.40
CA GLY A 573 -23.44 -9.05 54.87
C GLY A 573 -22.88 -10.35 55.48
N GLU A 574 -22.22 -10.18 56.63
CA GLU A 574 -21.36 -11.15 57.34
C GLU A 574 -22.02 -12.47 57.80
N GLY A 575 -23.32 -12.69 57.57
CA GLY A 575 -24.02 -13.90 58.03
C GLY A 575 -23.83 -15.15 57.17
N MET A 576 -23.37 -15.03 55.91
CA MET A 576 -23.24 -16.18 54.98
C MET A 576 -21.81 -16.66 54.75
N LYS A 577 -20.80 -16.03 55.36
CA LYS A 577 -19.39 -16.43 55.19
C LYS A 577 -19.06 -17.77 55.88
N HIS A 578 -19.73 -18.10 56.99
CA HIS A 578 -19.35 -19.28 57.79
C HIS A 578 -19.97 -20.62 57.34
N ARG A 579 -21.03 -20.60 56.51
CA ARG A 579 -21.61 -21.83 55.94
C ARG A 579 -21.04 -22.20 54.57
N PHE A 580 -20.52 -21.22 53.81
CA PHE A 580 -19.96 -21.50 52.48
C PHE A 580 -18.52 -22.02 52.55
N LEU A 581 -17.70 -21.54 53.50
CA LEU A 581 -16.34 -22.04 53.72
C LEU A 581 -16.31 -23.48 54.28
N LEU A 582 -17.22 -23.83 55.19
CA LEU A 582 -17.31 -25.19 55.74
C LEU A 582 -17.90 -26.21 54.76
N CYS A 583 -18.73 -25.78 53.80
CA CYS A 583 -19.20 -26.66 52.72
C CYS A 583 -18.11 -26.87 51.66
N ALA A 584 -17.25 -25.87 51.41
CA ALA A 584 -16.18 -25.95 50.44
C ALA A 584 -14.94 -26.75 50.93
N GLU A 585 -14.65 -26.78 52.24
CA GLU A 585 -13.51 -27.56 52.76
C GLU A 585 -13.84 -29.03 53.05
N GLN A 586 -15.09 -29.42 53.31
CA GLN A 586 -15.45 -30.82 53.59
C GLN A 586 -15.87 -31.64 52.37
N GLN A 587 -15.99 -31.05 51.18
CA GLN A 587 -16.32 -31.77 49.95
C GLN A 587 -15.18 -31.92 48.93
N PHE A 588 -14.00 -31.36 49.20
CA PHE A 588 -12.90 -31.34 48.23
C PHE A 588 -11.58 -31.94 48.74
N SER A 589 -11.67 -33.06 49.46
CA SER A 589 -10.60 -34.06 49.44
C SER A 589 -10.73 -34.89 48.15
N GLY A 590 -10.42 -34.27 47.01
CA GLY A 590 -10.36 -34.94 45.71
C GLY A 590 -10.97 -34.14 44.57
N VAL A 591 -10.11 -33.78 43.61
CA VAL A 591 -10.40 -33.30 42.23
C VAL A 591 -10.38 -31.77 42.00
N SER A 592 -9.32 -31.38 41.28
CA SER A 592 -9.21 -30.40 40.18
C SER A 592 -9.44 -28.90 40.40
N CYS A 593 -8.30 -28.21 40.59
CA CYS A 593 -8.02 -26.81 40.29
C CYS A 593 -8.65 -26.28 38.98
N SER A 594 -9.44 -25.20 39.06
CA SER A 594 -9.69 -24.33 37.89
C SER A 594 -9.90 -22.83 38.24
N GLY A 595 -10.31 -22.48 39.46
CA GLY A 595 -10.58 -21.07 39.84
C GLY A 595 -9.37 -20.27 40.33
N THR A 596 -8.49 -20.88 41.13
CA THR A 596 -7.33 -20.19 41.75
C THR A 596 -6.21 -19.87 40.75
N TRP A 597 -6.09 -20.68 39.70
CA TRP A 597 -5.14 -20.47 38.60
C TRP A 597 -5.54 -19.29 37.73
N MET A 598 -6.83 -19.06 37.51
CA MET A 598 -7.31 -17.92 36.72
C MET A 598 -7.00 -16.59 37.43
N LEU A 599 -7.21 -16.52 38.75
CA LEU A 599 -6.84 -15.35 39.55
C LEU A 599 -5.33 -15.11 39.57
N HIS A 600 -4.51 -16.17 39.72
CA HIS A 600 -3.05 -16.06 39.62
C HIS A 600 -2.59 -15.66 38.21
N LEU A 601 -3.22 -16.20 37.15
CA LEU A 601 -2.91 -15.84 35.76
C LEU A 601 -3.28 -14.38 35.47
N MET A 602 -4.43 -13.92 35.99
CA MET A 602 -4.85 -12.53 35.89
C MET A 602 -3.90 -11.61 36.67
N LEU A 603 -3.49 -11.97 37.88
CA LEU A 603 -2.49 -11.21 38.67
C LEU A 603 -1.12 -11.17 37.98
N LEU A 604 -0.63 -12.30 37.46
CA LEU A 604 0.63 -12.40 36.72
C LEU A 604 0.58 -11.58 35.42
N PHE A 605 -0.53 -11.65 34.68
CA PHE A 605 -0.76 -10.86 33.47
C PHE A 605 -0.87 -9.36 33.78
N LEU A 606 -1.56 -8.98 34.86
CA LEU A 606 -1.69 -7.59 35.30
C LEU A 606 -0.32 -7.02 35.68
N HIS A 607 0.46 -7.79 36.44
CA HIS A 607 1.83 -7.44 36.83
C HIS A 607 2.74 -7.30 35.60
N PHE A 608 2.67 -8.22 34.64
CA PHE A 608 3.47 -8.16 33.42
C PHE A 608 3.14 -6.94 32.54
N SER A 609 1.86 -6.66 32.28
CA SER A 609 1.47 -5.47 31.51
C SER A 609 1.78 -4.14 32.23
N TYR A 610 1.74 -4.13 33.57
CA TYR A 610 2.06 -2.94 34.36
C TYR A 610 3.55 -2.61 34.32
N MET A 611 4.40 -3.65 34.39
CA MET A 611 5.84 -3.54 34.19
C MET A 611 6.18 -3.00 32.80
N GLU A 612 5.47 -3.47 31.78
CA GLU A 612 5.66 -3.01 30.40
C GLU A 612 5.31 -1.53 30.24
N ALA A 613 4.17 -1.08 30.78
CA ALA A 613 3.78 0.33 30.77
C ALA A 613 4.86 1.23 31.41
N LEU A 614 5.37 0.83 32.59
CA LEU A 614 6.44 1.57 33.27
C LEU A 614 7.73 1.62 32.46
N LEU A 615 8.08 0.54 31.75
CA LEU A 615 9.27 0.51 30.90
C LEU A 615 9.20 1.56 29.78
N TYR A 616 8.07 1.63 29.05
CA TYR A 616 7.87 2.66 28.01
C TYR A 616 7.97 4.07 28.59
N LEU A 617 7.38 4.31 29.76
CA LEU A 617 7.40 5.62 30.42
C LEU A 617 8.79 6.02 30.94
N ILE A 618 9.60 5.05 31.40
CA ILE A 618 11.00 5.29 31.80
C ILE A 618 11.85 5.69 30.59
N TYR A 619 11.73 4.98 29.47
CA TYR A 619 12.47 5.33 28.24
C TYR A 619 12.01 6.67 27.67
N ALA A 620 10.70 6.98 27.69
CA ALA A 620 10.20 8.31 27.34
C ALA A 620 10.84 9.39 28.21
N TYR A 621 10.93 9.16 29.53
CA TYR A 621 11.56 10.11 30.44
C TYR A 621 13.05 10.31 30.14
N GLN A 622 13.80 9.23 29.90
CA GLN A 622 15.23 9.29 29.58
C GLN A 622 15.50 10.02 28.26
N ASN A 623 14.77 9.69 27.19
CA ASN A 623 14.93 10.35 25.89
C ASN A 623 14.52 11.83 25.95
N ASN A 624 13.43 12.15 26.65
CA ASN A 624 13.03 13.54 26.85
C ASN A 624 14.07 14.33 27.65
N LYS A 625 14.72 13.71 28.64
CA LYS A 625 15.83 14.33 29.39
C LYS A 625 17.03 14.61 28.47
N GLU A 626 17.35 13.70 27.56
CA GLU A 626 18.40 13.92 26.56
C GLU A 626 18.04 15.07 25.61
N LEU A 627 16.81 15.12 25.09
CA LEU A 627 16.34 16.21 24.24
C LEU A 627 16.41 17.57 24.95
N LEU A 628 15.94 17.65 26.20
CA LEU A 628 16.01 18.86 27.01
C LEU A 628 17.45 19.30 27.28
N SER A 629 18.40 18.36 27.43
CA SER A 629 19.83 18.67 27.61
C SER A 629 20.45 19.35 26.39
N LYS A 630 19.85 19.15 25.20
CA LYS A 630 20.24 19.79 23.94
C LYS A 630 19.50 21.12 23.69
N GLY A 631 18.62 21.54 24.61
CA GLY A 631 17.92 22.83 24.61
C GLY A 631 16.43 22.71 24.99
N PRO A 632 15.84 23.76 25.58
CA PRO A 632 14.47 23.72 26.10
C PRO A 632 13.38 23.52 25.01
N TYR A 633 13.65 23.92 23.76
CA TYR A 633 12.70 23.82 22.66
C TYR A 633 12.68 22.44 21.96
N ARG A 634 13.71 21.60 22.20
CA ARG A 634 13.88 20.29 21.53
C ARG A 634 13.05 19.16 22.17
N GLY A 635 12.36 19.45 23.28
CA GLY A 635 11.49 18.51 24.00
C GLY A 635 10.01 18.61 23.63
N HIS A 636 9.17 17.85 24.34
CA HIS A 636 7.71 17.93 24.22
C HIS A 636 7.11 19.20 24.83
N ASP A 637 5.83 19.41 24.55
CA ASP A 637 5.00 20.41 25.22
C ASP A 637 5.01 20.22 26.75
N GLU A 638 5.08 21.33 27.49
CA GLU A 638 5.14 21.30 28.95
C GLU A 638 3.86 20.71 29.58
N GLU A 639 2.69 20.85 28.95
CA GLU A 639 1.44 20.31 29.48
C GLU A 639 1.47 18.78 29.53
N LEU A 640 1.89 18.13 28.44
CA LEU A 640 1.98 16.67 28.35
C LEU A 640 3.07 16.10 29.26
N ILE A 641 4.24 16.75 29.33
CA ILE A 641 5.30 16.38 30.28
C ILE A 641 4.81 16.56 31.72
N SER A 642 4.08 17.64 32.00
CA SER A 642 3.54 17.91 33.32
C SER A 642 2.49 16.88 33.72
N HIS A 643 1.64 16.41 32.80
CA HIS A 643 0.64 15.39 33.08
C HIS A 643 1.27 14.07 33.53
N TYR A 644 2.25 13.57 32.77
CA TYR A 644 3.03 12.38 33.16
C TYR A 644 3.76 12.54 34.50
N ARG A 645 4.11 13.78 34.89
CA ARG A 645 4.74 14.08 36.19
C ARG A 645 3.77 14.39 37.33
N ARG A 646 2.50 14.76 37.05
CA ARG A 646 1.52 15.28 38.02
C ARG A 646 0.57 14.24 38.58
N GLU A 647 0.38 13.09 37.93
CA GLU A 647 -0.34 11.98 38.58
C GLU A 647 0.47 11.50 39.79
N SER A 648 -0.01 11.85 40.99
CA SER A 648 0.60 11.51 42.28
C SER A 648 0.89 10.00 42.40
N ASN A 649 -0.02 9.17 41.89
CA ASN A 649 0.15 7.72 41.82
C ASN A 649 1.32 7.30 40.92
N LEU A 650 1.52 7.95 39.78
CA LEU A 650 2.54 7.56 38.80
C LEU A 650 3.93 7.99 39.25
N GLN A 651 4.07 9.18 39.83
CA GLN A 651 5.33 9.66 40.39
C GLN A 651 5.74 8.82 41.61
N GLU A 652 4.82 8.48 42.51
CA GLU A 652 5.09 7.64 43.67
C GLU A 652 5.46 6.22 43.23
N LYS A 653 4.75 5.63 42.26
CA LYS A 653 5.08 4.33 41.67
C LYS A 653 6.43 4.36 40.94
N LEU A 654 6.74 5.37 40.13
CA LEU A 654 8.06 5.48 39.49
C LEU A 654 9.18 5.62 40.53
N THR A 655 8.98 6.41 41.59
CA THR A 655 10.00 6.68 42.62
C THR A 655 10.21 5.49 43.55
N ASP A 656 9.18 4.67 43.79
CA ASP A 656 9.23 3.50 44.67
C ASP A 656 9.65 2.22 43.92
N PHE A 657 9.40 2.17 42.61
CA PHE A 657 9.69 1.02 41.75
C PHE A 657 11.05 1.11 41.05
N LEU A 658 11.54 2.32 40.71
CA LEU A 658 12.91 2.50 40.16
C LEU A 658 13.98 1.88 41.07
N PRO A 659 14.01 2.16 42.39
CA PRO A 659 15.04 1.63 43.28
C PRO A 659 14.94 0.11 43.43
N LYS A 660 13.73 -0.47 43.47
CA LYS A 660 13.50 -1.92 43.59
C LYS A 660 13.85 -2.70 42.31
N LEU A 661 13.71 -2.06 41.15
CA LEU A 661 14.12 -2.61 39.86
C LEU A 661 15.63 -2.45 39.61
N LEU A 662 16.25 -1.47 40.28
CA LEU A 662 17.69 -1.20 40.27
C LEU A 662 18.43 -1.82 41.48
N ASP A 663 17.74 -2.52 42.39
CA ASP A 663 18.35 -3.18 43.55
C ASP A 663 19.02 -4.49 43.10
N CYS A 664 20.22 -4.32 42.56
CA CYS A 664 21.09 -5.31 41.95
C CYS A 664 21.67 -6.31 42.96
N SER A 665 20.83 -7.20 43.51
CA SER A 665 21.30 -8.34 44.32
C SER A 665 20.67 -9.67 43.92
N THR A 666 20.76 -10.01 42.63
CA THR A 666 21.22 -11.32 42.09
C THR A 666 20.85 -11.38 40.61
N GLU A 667 21.86 -11.57 39.76
CA GLU A 667 21.79 -11.72 38.30
C GLU A 667 21.31 -10.47 37.52
N ILE A 668 22.30 -9.78 36.96
CA ILE A 668 22.13 -8.70 35.99
C ILE A 668 21.38 -9.24 34.76
N LYS A 669 20.07 -9.02 34.68
CA LYS A 669 19.44 -8.64 33.41
C LYS A 669 19.47 -7.13 33.35
N GLY A 670 20.58 -6.58 32.86
CA GLY A 670 20.56 -5.19 32.39
C GLY A 670 19.47 -5.09 31.34
N PHE A 671 18.49 -4.24 31.55
CA PHE A 671 17.59 -3.79 30.48
C PHE A 671 18.43 -2.88 29.56
N ASN A 672 19.34 -3.50 28.81
CA ASN A 672 20.26 -2.79 27.93
C ASN A 672 19.56 -2.30 26.65
N ASP A 673 18.43 -2.93 26.30
CA ASP A 673 17.72 -2.67 25.04
C ASP A 673 16.39 -1.95 25.30
N PRO A 674 16.11 -0.82 24.59
CA PRO A 674 14.82 -0.14 24.68
C PRO A 674 13.66 -1.05 24.23
N PRO A 675 12.45 -0.88 24.79
CA PRO A 675 11.28 -1.60 24.33
C PRO A 675 11.05 -1.32 22.85
N LYS A 676 10.68 -2.36 22.11
CA LYS A 676 10.48 -2.24 20.66
C LYS A 676 9.28 -1.35 20.39
N LEU A 677 9.52 -0.18 19.81
CA LEU A 677 8.46 0.73 19.40
C LEU A 677 7.58 0.09 18.31
N PRO A 678 6.25 0.14 18.46
CA PRO A 678 5.33 -0.22 17.39
C PRO A 678 5.48 0.73 16.19
N SER A 679 5.37 0.21 14.98
CA SER A 679 5.45 1.01 13.76
C SER A 679 4.12 1.72 13.47
N TYR A 680 4.04 3.02 13.75
CA TYR A 680 2.86 3.83 13.44
C TYR A 680 3.07 4.67 12.18
N SER A 681 2.02 4.75 11.35
CA SER A 681 1.97 5.77 10.30
C SER A 681 1.93 7.17 10.94
N THR A 682 2.34 8.21 10.20
CA THR A 682 2.25 9.60 10.69
C THR A 682 0.82 9.98 11.07
N HIS A 683 -0.17 9.46 10.34
CA HIS A 683 -1.58 9.68 10.62
C HIS A 683 -2.00 9.04 11.93
N GLU A 684 -1.69 7.75 12.11
CA GLU A 684 -2.01 7.00 13.33
C GLU A 684 -1.33 7.60 14.57
N LEU A 685 -0.07 8.03 14.42
CA LEU A 685 0.68 8.74 15.47
C LEU A 685 -0.05 10.02 15.92
N CYS A 686 -0.53 10.82 14.98
CA CYS A 686 -1.26 12.06 15.29
C CYS A 686 -2.63 11.78 15.91
N GLU A 687 -3.34 10.76 15.44
CA GLU A 687 -4.66 10.41 15.96
C GLU A 687 -4.56 9.90 17.41
N ARG A 688 -3.58 9.03 17.69
CA ARG A 688 -3.31 8.55 19.06
C ARG A 688 -2.91 9.69 19.98
N TYR A 689 -2.05 10.59 19.51
CA TYR A 689 -1.68 11.80 20.25
C TYR A 689 -2.93 12.62 20.61
N ALA A 690 -3.80 12.89 19.63
CA ALA A 690 -5.05 13.62 19.85
C ALA A 690 -5.95 12.95 20.89
N ARG A 691 -6.13 11.62 20.81
CA ARG A 691 -6.93 10.87 21.80
C ARG A 691 -6.37 10.98 23.21
N ILE A 692 -5.05 10.88 23.36
CA ILE A 692 -4.39 11.02 24.67
C ILE A 692 -4.60 12.44 25.18
N MET A 693 -4.32 13.47 24.38
CA MET A 693 -4.50 14.87 24.79
C MET A 693 -5.96 15.20 25.16
N LEU A 694 -6.94 14.65 24.41
CA LEU A 694 -8.37 14.74 24.75
C LEU A 694 -8.71 14.03 26.06
N SER A 695 -8.03 12.93 26.38
CA SER A 695 -8.22 12.27 27.68
C SER A 695 -7.69 13.13 28.83
N LEU A 696 -6.63 13.91 28.60
CA LEU A 696 -6.05 14.81 29.59
C LEU A 696 -7.00 15.99 29.88
N SER A 697 -7.67 16.53 28.85
CA SER A 697 -8.59 17.67 28.99
C SER A 697 -9.93 17.30 29.62
N ARG A 698 -10.28 16.00 29.69
CA ARG A 698 -11.52 15.50 30.31
C ARG A 698 -11.41 15.17 31.79
N THR A 699 -10.21 15.17 32.37
CA THR A 699 -10.01 15.02 33.82
C THR A 699 -10.29 16.35 34.54
N PRO A 700 -11.36 16.48 35.36
CA PRO A 700 -11.59 17.69 36.13
C PRO A 700 -10.45 17.89 37.12
N ALA A 701 -10.02 19.14 37.31
CA ALA A 701 -9.04 19.54 38.32
C ALA A 701 -9.54 19.36 39.78
N ASP A 702 -10.69 18.74 40.01
CA ASP A 702 -11.26 18.49 41.33
C ASP A 702 -11.82 17.06 41.38
N GLY A 703 -11.24 16.17 42.20
CA GLY A 703 -11.83 14.85 42.41
C GLY A 703 -11.04 13.74 43.10
N ARG A 704 -10.31 14.04 44.20
CA ARG A 704 -9.75 13.09 45.21
C ARG A 704 -8.64 12.12 44.81
#